data_AF-A0A7V8CF92-F1
#
_entry.id   AF-A0A7V8CF92-F1
#
_cell.length_a   1.000
_cell.length_b   1.000
_cell.length_c   1.000
_cell.angle_alpha   90.00
_cell.angle_beta   90.00
_cell.angle_gamma   90.00
#
_symmetry.space_group_name_H-M   'P 1'
#
loop_
_entity.id
_entity.type
_entity.pdbx_description
1 polymer ?
#
loop_
_entity_poly.entity_id
_entity_poly.type
_entity_poly.pdbx_seq_one_letter_code
_entity_poly.pdbx_strand_id
1 'polypeptide(L)'
;MVRSLGWLLLFTWLGAAPVALGQATDPPPDPAKQLIQAEKELRATSDALEDAGTTETLKALSDRALAVQRDADGLQSALDPQRQQVDARLEQLGQVAEGTVEPPEVSRQRKALNQQKADITAQIARAKLLSVDAKQLGERIEKMRVTQFSEQLSRKVASPLSPALWRSFAKDVPDDVHRLAILYRLGEDAARKAIAKHGWNSPLIGLAVALVLFFPLRLWLRALGRRFAASERAPDGRLRRSGLAVWLLLVGTLLPGLAAVALVESLDAIGAIPPRLQQVAETFEVATFVAAFIAALSACLLVPKRPSWRLLSLDDSAALRLRKYAWGAAGLTWLSIMLVALDRAARTSEVTTVAADGLMALTYLGLIIAILTSLARMHNRQAAEAAEAEARADPRAGGDGKVRGAPRRSGWIVLARLVGHIAVAAAVIATLLGYLNFALFVAQQLVWVAVVFMAVSLLLKFADDLATWVLAPSSRAGQTIVLTTGLSEARVEQAGVLLSAVLRVGVIVLGLLALAAPFGNLNAFLGGLDSLSGGLKIGETTLRPSSVMYAVLVFLVVWAVMQAFQRWLSDTYLPKTELDAGARNSISTVTRYLGIIAAVLWGLTALGIGFEKLALVVSALSVGIGFGLQAITQNFVSGLILLAERPVKIGDWVKLGDQEGDIKRISVRSTEIQVGDKSTLIVPNSELITKTIRNMTMGNAQGRIQIQFSVPLNTDVAALRQILLDAYTDHPGVLSDPAPSVFIDSIANGQIAINSFAYVSGPRAVYGARSELYFTVLQKFAEAGIALSSPTDIHLVRDPAAKPDPDA
;
A
#
# COMPACT_ATOMS: atom_id res chain seq x y z
N MET A 1 -30.88 12.67 3.25
CA MET A 1 -30.85 11.19 3.25
C MET A 1 -29.54 10.59 2.77
N VAL A 2 -29.00 10.92 1.58
CA VAL A 2 -27.64 10.46 1.16
C VAL A 2 -26.53 11.07 2.02
N ARG A 3 -26.64 12.36 2.39
CA ARG A 3 -25.82 12.95 3.45
C ARG A 3 -26.00 12.17 4.74
N SER A 4 -27.23 11.92 5.17
CA SER A 4 -27.53 11.13 6.38
C SER A 4 -26.95 9.72 6.37
N LEU A 5 -26.94 9.03 5.22
CA LEU A 5 -26.49 7.65 5.05
C LEU A 5 -24.97 7.56 4.84
N GLY A 6 -24.37 8.54 4.16
CA GLY A 6 -22.92 8.71 4.06
C GLY A 6 -22.32 9.15 5.39
N TRP A 7 -23.03 10.00 6.15
CA TRP A 7 -22.71 10.33 7.53
C TRP A 7 -23.01 9.16 8.46
N LEU A 8 -24.01 8.31 8.23
CA LEU A 8 -24.25 7.07 8.99
C LEU A 8 -23.20 6.01 8.69
N LEU A 9 -22.74 5.87 7.45
CA LEU A 9 -21.67 4.96 7.08
C LEU A 9 -20.31 5.46 7.57
N LEU A 10 -20.05 6.78 7.49
CA LEU A 10 -18.93 7.41 8.20
C LEU A 10 -19.08 7.26 9.71
N PHE A 11 -20.27 7.40 10.30
CA PHE A 11 -20.50 7.22 11.75
C PHE A 11 -20.45 5.77 12.18
N THR A 12 -20.76 4.80 11.33
CA THR A 12 -20.58 3.37 11.64
C THR A 12 -19.13 2.94 11.43
N TRP A 13 -18.37 3.63 10.59
CA TRP A 13 -16.94 3.38 10.39
C TRP A 13 -16.07 4.13 11.42
N LEU A 14 -16.42 5.39 11.73
CA LEU A 14 -15.88 6.18 12.84
C LEU A 14 -16.42 5.73 14.20
N GLY A 15 -17.60 5.11 14.27
CA GLY A 15 -18.17 4.52 15.49
C GLY A 15 -17.73 3.07 15.72
N ALA A 16 -17.06 2.45 14.74
CA ALA A 16 -16.30 1.22 14.91
C ALA A 16 -14.80 1.49 15.14
N ALA A 17 -14.30 2.70 14.87
CA ALA A 17 -13.16 3.19 15.62
C ALA A 17 -13.64 3.41 17.06
N PRO A 18 -12.89 2.99 18.09
CA PRO A 18 -13.22 3.38 19.45
C PRO A 18 -13.18 4.90 19.48
N VAL A 19 -14.34 5.55 19.42
CA VAL A 19 -14.47 6.94 19.83
C VAL A 19 -14.19 6.88 21.32
N ALA A 20 -12.92 7.15 21.66
CA ALA A 20 -12.56 7.61 22.97
C ALA A 20 -13.30 8.94 23.18
N LEU A 21 -14.59 8.84 23.51
CA LEU A 21 -15.32 9.92 24.17
C LEU A 21 -14.45 10.24 25.37
N GLY A 22 -13.85 11.43 25.36
CA GLY A 22 -13.04 11.93 26.45
C GLY A 22 -13.88 11.91 27.71
N GLN A 23 -13.78 10.81 28.45
CA GLN A 23 -14.02 10.81 29.88
C GLN A 23 -13.07 11.87 30.42
N ALA A 24 -13.61 12.76 31.25
CA ALA A 24 -12.84 13.75 31.97
C ALA A 24 -11.56 13.06 32.46
N THR A 25 -10.41 13.56 32.02
CA THR A 25 -9.12 13.02 32.40
C THR A 25 -8.94 13.28 33.89
N ASP A 26 -9.40 12.35 34.71
CA ASP A 26 -8.73 12.05 35.96
C ASP A 26 -7.22 11.92 35.64
N PRO A 27 -6.33 12.41 36.52
CA PRO A 27 -4.89 12.26 36.32
C PRO A 27 -4.58 10.80 35.97
N PRO A 28 -3.69 10.54 34.98
CA PRO A 28 -3.39 9.18 34.55
C PRO A 28 -3.09 8.34 35.80
N PRO A 29 -3.84 7.25 36.04
CA PRO A 29 -3.65 6.47 37.24
C PRO A 29 -2.20 6.05 37.32
N ASP A 30 -1.61 6.15 38.50
CA ASP A 30 -0.24 5.71 38.77
C ASP A 30 -0.03 4.30 38.16
N PRO A 31 0.94 4.11 37.23
CA PRO A 31 1.19 2.83 36.58
C PRO A 31 1.38 1.69 37.57
N ALA A 32 1.92 1.98 38.76
CA ALA A 32 2.06 1.01 39.83
C ALA A 32 0.69 0.53 40.38
N LYS A 33 -0.30 1.43 40.49
CA LYS A 33 -1.66 1.08 40.93
C LYS A 33 -2.40 0.26 39.88
N GLN A 34 -2.24 0.60 38.60
CA GLN A 34 -2.82 -0.18 37.49
C GLN A 34 -2.25 -1.59 37.45
N LEU A 35 -0.93 -1.73 37.62
CA LEU A 35 -0.27 -3.03 37.69
C LEU A 35 -0.81 -3.88 38.86
N ILE A 36 -0.94 -3.30 40.06
CA ILE A 36 -1.50 -3.99 41.23
C ILE A 36 -2.95 -4.42 40.99
N GLN A 37 -3.76 -3.56 40.37
CA GLN A 37 -5.15 -3.88 40.05
C GLN A 37 -5.24 -5.02 39.03
N ALA A 38 -4.43 -4.99 37.98
CA ALA A 38 -4.38 -6.03 36.96
C ALA A 38 -3.86 -7.37 37.53
N GLU A 39 -2.86 -7.35 38.43
CA GLU A 39 -2.43 -8.53 39.18
C GLU A 39 -3.56 -9.11 40.06
N LYS A 40 -4.32 -8.24 40.74
CA LYS A 40 -5.46 -8.65 41.57
C LYS A 40 -6.57 -9.28 40.73
N GLU A 41 -6.86 -8.71 39.56
CA GLU A 41 -7.85 -9.24 38.63
C GLU A 41 -7.42 -10.58 38.04
N LEU A 42 -6.13 -10.77 37.72
CA LEU A 42 -5.63 -12.06 37.26
C LEU A 42 -5.79 -13.14 38.33
N ARG A 43 -5.43 -12.82 39.59
CA ARG A 43 -5.61 -13.74 40.72
C ARG A 43 -7.08 -14.09 40.91
N ALA A 44 -7.97 -13.08 40.95
CA ALA A 44 -9.41 -13.33 41.06
C ALA A 44 -9.97 -14.17 39.90
N THR A 45 -9.41 -14.02 38.70
CA THR A 45 -9.79 -14.83 37.53
C THR A 45 -9.28 -16.27 37.65
N SER A 46 -8.06 -16.47 38.17
CA SER A 46 -7.50 -17.79 38.47
C SER A 46 -8.28 -18.50 39.59
N ASP A 47 -8.61 -17.80 40.67
CA ASP A 47 -9.37 -18.36 41.80
C ASP A 47 -10.78 -18.77 41.35
N ALA A 48 -11.46 -17.90 40.60
CA ALA A 48 -12.78 -18.20 40.04
C ALA A 48 -12.77 -19.33 38.99
N LEU A 49 -11.60 -19.69 38.45
CA LEU A 49 -11.46 -20.79 37.51
C LEU A 49 -11.63 -22.16 38.17
N GLU A 50 -11.27 -22.29 39.45
CA GLU A 50 -11.40 -23.55 40.20
C GLU A 50 -12.89 -23.93 40.40
N ASP A 51 -13.76 -22.92 40.52
CA ASP A 51 -15.21 -23.08 40.70
C ASP A 51 -16.01 -23.02 39.38
N ALA A 52 -15.33 -22.84 38.23
CA ALA A 52 -15.99 -22.62 36.94
C ALA A 52 -16.57 -23.90 36.33
N GLY A 53 -17.86 -24.17 36.59
CA GLY A 53 -18.56 -25.36 36.10
C GLY A 53 -19.19 -25.26 34.70
N THR A 54 -19.29 -24.07 34.10
CA THR A 54 -20.04 -23.87 32.83
C THR A 54 -19.22 -23.21 31.73
N THR A 55 -19.59 -23.48 30.47
CA THR A 55 -18.93 -22.87 29.29
C THR A 55 -19.09 -21.35 29.25
N GLU A 56 -20.18 -20.79 29.79
CA GLU A 56 -20.40 -19.34 29.88
C GLU A 56 -19.51 -18.68 30.93
N THR A 57 -19.39 -19.31 32.11
CA THR A 57 -18.45 -18.83 33.15
C THR A 57 -17.01 -18.87 32.66
N LEU A 58 -16.62 -19.94 31.94
CA LEU A 58 -15.28 -20.02 31.33
C LEU A 58 -15.06 -18.95 30.27
N LYS A 59 -16.06 -18.61 29.45
CA LYS A 59 -15.96 -17.51 28.49
C LYS A 59 -15.71 -16.18 29.20
N ALA A 60 -16.48 -15.88 30.24
CA ALA A 60 -16.30 -14.64 31.01
C ALA A 60 -14.91 -14.55 31.66
N LEU A 61 -14.36 -15.67 32.14
CA LEU A 61 -12.99 -15.73 32.66
C LEU A 61 -11.94 -15.57 31.56
N SER A 62 -12.15 -16.13 30.38
CA SER A 62 -11.30 -15.92 29.20
C SER A 62 -11.25 -14.44 28.80
N ASP A 63 -12.41 -13.77 28.78
CA ASP A 63 -12.52 -12.34 28.48
C ASP A 63 -11.78 -11.48 29.52
N ARG A 64 -11.86 -11.83 30.81
CA ARG A 64 -11.10 -11.16 31.89
C ARG A 64 -9.60 -11.36 31.77
N ALA A 65 -9.14 -12.59 31.50
CA ALA A 65 -7.72 -12.87 31.29
C ALA A 65 -7.15 -12.07 30.10
N LEU A 66 -7.91 -11.96 29.01
CA LEU A 66 -7.53 -11.13 27.85
C LEU A 66 -7.55 -9.63 28.14
N ALA A 67 -8.45 -9.15 29.00
CA ALA A 67 -8.44 -7.77 29.47
C ALA A 67 -7.15 -7.48 30.24
N VAL A 68 -6.79 -8.32 31.21
CA VAL A 68 -5.54 -8.19 31.97
C VAL A 68 -4.31 -8.23 31.06
N GLN A 69 -4.29 -9.12 30.07
CA GLN A 69 -3.20 -9.18 29.09
C GLN A 69 -3.05 -7.85 28.34
N ARG A 70 -4.15 -7.31 27.81
CA ARG A 70 -4.14 -6.03 27.08
C ARG A 70 -3.72 -4.86 27.97
N ASP A 71 -4.17 -4.83 29.22
CA ASP A 71 -3.79 -3.78 30.17
C ASP A 71 -2.29 -3.85 30.50
N ALA A 72 -1.75 -5.06 30.66
CA ALA A 72 -0.32 -5.30 30.88
C ALA A 72 0.54 -4.89 29.66
N ASP A 73 0.11 -5.24 28.44
CA ASP A 73 0.78 -4.84 27.20
C ASP A 73 0.69 -3.31 26.97
N GLY A 74 -0.44 -2.71 27.36
CA GLY A 74 -0.66 -1.26 27.35
C GLY A 74 0.28 -0.52 28.31
N LEU A 75 0.43 -1.03 29.55
CA LEU A 75 1.37 -0.53 30.55
C LEU A 75 2.82 -0.60 30.04
N GLN A 76 3.22 -1.73 29.44
CA GLN A 76 4.55 -1.86 28.84
C GLN A 76 4.77 -0.78 27.77
N SER A 77 3.80 -0.62 26.87
CA SER A 77 3.88 0.36 25.78
C SER A 77 3.93 1.81 26.27
N ALA A 78 3.34 2.10 27.43
CA ALA A 78 3.34 3.43 28.05
C ALA A 78 4.64 3.73 28.82
N LEU A 79 5.26 2.72 29.44
CA LEU A 79 6.47 2.86 30.25
C LEU A 79 7.76 2.85 29.42
N ASP A 80 7.79 2.16 28.28
CA ASP A 80 8.98 2.05 27.42
C ASP A 80 9.54 3.42 26.97
N PRO A 81 8.71 4.38 26.50
CA PRO A 81 9.18 5.73 26.17
C PRO A 81 9.77 6.48 27.38
N GLN A 82 9.21 6.30 28.58
CA GLN A 82 9.72 6.92 29.81
C GLN A 82 11.10 6.35 30.17
N ARG A 83 11.27 5.03 30.03
CA ARG A 83 12.58 4.37 30.19
C ARG A 83 13.61 4.95 29.23
N GLN A 84 13.25 5.11 27.96
CA GLN A 84 14.12 5.70 26.94
C GLN A 84 14.48 7.16 27.26
N GLN A 85 13.57 7.96 27.81
CA GLN A 85 13.88 9.32 28.24
C GLN A 85 14.88 9.36 29.41
N VAL A 86 14.76 8.43 30.37
CA VAL A 86 15.72 8.32 31.48
C VAL A 86 17.08 7.82 30.96
N ASP A 87 17.09 6.87 30.02
CA ASP A 87 18.31 6.40 29.36
C ASP A 87 19.03 7.54 28.62
N ALA A 88 18.30 8.36 27.85
CA ALA A 88 18.87 9.53 27.18
C ALA A 88 19.43 10.58 28.16
N ARG A 89 18.78 10.79 29.32
CA ARG A 89 19.31 11.69 30.38
C ARG A 89 20.57 11.13 31.04
N LEU A 90 20.65 9.82 31.24
CA LEU A 90 21.85 9.16 31.76
C LEU A 90 23.00 9.23 30.76
N GLU A 91 22.71 9.09 29.46
CA GLU A 91 23.70 9.23 28.39
C GLU A 91 24.29 10.64 28.31
N GLN A 92 23.45 11.68 28.50
CA GLN A 92 23.91 13.08 28.59
C GLN A 92 24.85 13.34 29.77
N LEU A 93 24.75 12.57 30.86
CA LEU A 93 25.66 12.68 32.01
C LEU A 93 27.02 11.99 31.77
N GLY A 94 27.18 11.22 30.68
CA GLY A 94 28.42 10.50 30.36
C GLY A 94 28.75 9.34 31.30
N GLN A 95 29.79 8.58 30.97
CA GLN A 95 30.31 7.48 31.81
C GLN A 95 31.30 8.01 32.86
N VAL A 96 31.38 7.37 34.05
CA VAL A 96 32.45 7.68 35.02
C VAL A 96 33.79 7.27 34.40
N ALA A 97 34.75 8.18 34.28
CA ALA A 97 36.11 7.81 33.90
C ALA A 97 36.81 7.11 35.08
N GLU A 98 37.47 5.98 34.83
CA GLU A 98 38.19 5.21 35.86
C GLU A 98 39.18 6.11 36.62
N GLY A 99 39.06 6.14 37.96
CA GLY A 99 39.95 6.91 38.83
C GLY A 99 39.55 8.37 39.09
N THR A 100 38.41 8.85 38.57
CA THR A 100 37.92 10.22 38.83
C THR A 100 36.76 10.25 39.83
N VAL A 101 36.78 11.21 40.77
CA VAL A 101 35.68 11.43 41.73
C VAL A 101 34.69 12.41 41.12
N GLU A 102 33.46 11.94 40.86
CA GLU A 102 32.41 12.79 40.31
C GLU A 102 32.00 13.91 41.28
N PRO A 103 31.63 15.10 40.77
CA PRO A 103 31.01 16.13 41.58
C PRO A 103 29.79 15.59 42.36
N PRO A 104 29.62 15.95 43.64
CA PRO A 104 28.58 15.35 44.49
C PRO A 104 27.15 15.59 43.97
N GLU A 105 26.89 16.66 43.23
CA GLU A 105 25.59 16.93 42.60
C GLU A 105 25.30 15.97 41.44
N VAL A 106 26.30 15.72 40.58
CA VAL A 106 26.19 14.80 39.44
C VAL A 106 26.02 13.36 39.93
N SER A 107 26.75 12.97 40.97
CA SER A 107 26.61 11.65 41.60
C SER A 107 25.21 11.45 42.19
N ARG A 108 24.65 12.46 42.88
CA ARG A 108 23.26 12.41 43.40
C ARG A 108 22.24 12.31 42.26
N GLN A 109 22.40 13.10 41.20
CA GLN A 109 21.49 13.08 40.05
C GLN A 109 21.55 11.75 39.29
N ARG A 110 22.74 11.21 39.04
CA ARG A 110 22.93 9.88 38.45
C ARG A 110 22.30 8.79 39.31
N LYS A 111 22.49 8.84 40.63
CA LYS A 111 21.86 7.88 41.56
C LYS A 111 20.33 7.95 41.48
N ALA A 112 19.75 9.15 41.44
CA ALA A 112 18.31 9.34 41.31
C ALA A 112 17.76 8.83 39.96
N LEU A 113 18.44 9.13 38.85
CA LEU A 113 18.04 8.64 37.52
C LEU A 113 18.19 7.12 37.38
N ASN A 114 19.25 6.53 37.95
CA ASN A 114 19.41 5.07 38.00
C ASN A 114 18.34 4.40 38.85
N GLN A 115 17.94 5.01 39.98
CA GLN A 115 16.81 4.54 40.79
C GLN A 115 15.51 4.57 39.97
N GLN A 116 15.23 5.69 39.30
CA GLN A 116 14.04 5.85 38.46
C GLN A 116 14.03 4.83 37.30
N LYS A 117 15.18 4.61 36.64
CA LYS A 117 15.34 3.59 35.60
C LYS A 117 15.06 2.20 36.14
N ALA A 118 15.60 1.87 37.33
CA ALA A 118 15.39 0.58 37.96
C ALA A 118 13.90 0.35 38.28
N ASP A 119 13.21 1.36 38.81
CA ASP A 119 11.78 1.30 39.12
C ASP A 119 10.92 1.08 37.87
N ILE A 120 11.15 1.87 36.80
CA ILE A 120 10.44 1.73 35.52
C ILE A 120 10.74 0.35 34.90
N THR A 121 12.00 -0.10 34.94
CA THR A 121 12.40 -1.41 34.39
C THR A 121 11.74 -2.55 35.18
N ALA A 122 11.65 -2.44 36.51
CA ALA A 122 10.95 -3.41 37.34
C ALA A 122 9.45 -3.46 37.02
N GLN A 123 8.81 -2.30 36.80
CA GLN A 123 7.41 -2.24 36.38
C GLN A 123 7.18 -2.85 34.99
N ILE A 124 8.05 -2.58 34.02
CA ILE A 124 7.99 -3.21 32.69
C ILE A 124 8.17 -4.74 32.81
N ALA A 125 9.11 -5.20 33.62
CA ALA A 125 9.33 -6.63 33.84
C ALA A 125 8.10 -7.30 34.47
N ARG A 126 7.47 -6.66 35.46
CA ARG A 126 6.23 -7.15 36.07
C ARG A 126 5.05 -7.14 35.08
N ALA A 127 4.87 -6.08 34.30
CA ALA A 127 3.83 -6.00 33.28
C ALA A 127 4.03 -7.10 32.23
N LYS A 128 5.26 -7.35 31.80
CA LYS A 128 5.59 -8.43 30.88
C LYS A 128 5.28 -9.81 31.47
N LEU A 129 5.62 -10.04 32.74
CA LEU A 129 5.28 -11.29 33.42
C LEU A 129 3.76 -11.47 33.51
N LEU A 130 3.04 -10.42 33.91
CA LEU A 130 1.59 -10.42 34.01
C LEU A 130 0.91 -10.71 32.67
N SER A 131 1.41 -10.13 31.57
CA SER A 131 0.92 -10.41 30.21
C SER A 131 1.12 -11.89 29.83
N VAL A 132 2.27 -12.46 30.16
CA VAL A 132 2.55 -13.89 29.91
C VAL A 132 1.64 -14.79 30.76
N ASP A 133 1.47 -14.49 32.05
CA ASP A 133 0.63 -15.26 32.95
C ASP A 133 -0.85 -15.20 32.54
N ALA A 134 -1.33 -14.00 32.17
CA ALA A 134 -2.67 -13.79 31.65
C ALA A 134 -2.91 -14.57 30.34
N LYS A 135 -1.92 -14.58 29.44
CA LYS A 135 -1.98 -15.37 28.21
C LYS A 135 -2.05 -16.87 28.50
N GLN A 136 -1.20 -17.38 29.39
CA GLN A 136 -1.21 -18.80 29.77
C GLN A 136 -2.54 -19.21 30.43
N LEU A 137 -3.08 -18.35 31.30
CA LEU A 137 -4.40 -18.57 31.91
C LEU A 137 -5.48 -18.62 30.83
N GLY A 138 -5.49 -17.67 29.89
CA GLY A 138 -6.40 -17.66 28.74
C GLY A 138 -6.31 -18.95 27.90
N GLU A 139 -5.10 -19.41 27.57
CA GLU A 139 -4.88 -20.66 26.85
C GLU A 139 -5.39 -21.89 27.62
N ARG A 140 -5.20 -21.92 28.96
CA ARG A 140 -5.73 -22.98 29.82
C ARG A 140 -7.26 -22.98 29.85
N ILE A 141 -7.88 -21.80 29.97
CA ILE A 141 -9.33 -21.63 29.93
C ILE A 141 -9.87 -22.13 28.59
N GLU A 142 -9.27 -21.75 27.46
CA GLU A 142 -9.72 -22.22 26.15
C GLU A 142 -9.57 -23.73 25.97
N LYS A 143 -8.46 -24.32 26.47
CA LYS A 143 -8.31 -25.77 26.46
C LYS A 143 -9.46 -26.46 27.21
N MET A 144 -9.85 -25.95 28.38
CA MET A 144 -11.00 -26.48 29.13
C MET A 144 -12.32 -26.27 28.40
N ARG A 145 -12.53 -25.12 27.76
CA ARG A 145 -13.72 -24.86 26.93
C ARG A 145 -13.84 -25.85 25.79
N VAL A 146 -12.73 -26.11 25.07
CA VAL A 146 -12.69 -27.09 23.97
C VAL A 146 -12.95 -28.50 24.47
N THR A 147 -12.39 -28.89 25.62
CA THR A 147 -12.66 -30.19 26.25
C THR A 147 -14.13 -30.34 26.63
N GLN A 148 -14.71 -29.38 27.36
CA GLN A 148 -16.14 -29.41 27.73
C GLN A 148 -17.05 -29.43 26.52
N PHE A 149 -16.72 -28.65 25.48
CA PHE A 149 -17.46 -28.64 24.23
C PHE A 149 -17.42 -30.00 23.52
N SER A 150 -16.25 -30.64 23.45
CA SER A 150 -16.09 -31.99 22.89
C SER A 150 -16.86 -33.04 23.69
N GLU A 151 -16.83 -32.98 25.03
CA GLU A 151 -17.60 -33.85 25.91
C GLU A 151 -19.11 -33.66 25.71
N GLN A 152 -19.59 -32.42 25.60
CA GLN A 152 -21.00 -32.13 25.33
C GLN A 152 -21.46 -32.67 23.98
N LEU A 153 -20.65 -32.55 22.92
CA LEU A 153 -20.96 -33.07 21.58
C LEU A 153 -20.96 -34.61 21.54
N SER A 154 -20.02 -35.24 22.24
CA SER A 154 -19.86 -36.71 22.26
C SER A 154 -20.72 -37.41 23.33
N ARG A 155 -21.41 -36.66 24.20
CA ARG A 155 -22.34 -37.23 25.18
C ARG A 155 -23.44 -38.01 24.47
N LYS A 156 -23.48 -39.32 24.74
CA LYS A 156 -24.53 -40.21 24.23
C LYS A 156 -25.76 -40.10 25.10
N VAL A 157 -26.91 -39.85 24.47
CA VAL A 157 -28.21 -39.76 25.10
C VAL A 157 -29.21 -40.71 24.41
N ALA A 158 -30.35 -40.98 25.05
CA ALA A 158 -31.38 -41.82 24.45
C ALA A 158 -31.89 -41.20 23.13
N SER A 159 -31.96 -42.02 22.08
CA SER A 159 -32.40 -41.58 20.75
C SER A 159 -33.83 -41.05 20.79
N PRO A 160 -34.18 -39.99 20.01
CA PRO A 160 -35.55 -39.53 19.81
C PRO A 160 -36.51 -40.61 19.31
N LEU A 161 -36.00 -41.66 18.68
CA LEU A 161 -36.81 -42.79 18.20
C LEU A 161 -37.01 -43.87 19.27
N SER A 162 -36.33 -43.77 20.42
CA SER A 162 -36.46 -44.75 21.49
C SER A 162 -37.75 -44.52 22.29
N PRO A 163 -38.60 -45.54 22.49
CA PRO A 163 -39.77 -45.43 23.36
C PRO A 163 -39.39 -45.12 24.83
N ALA A 164 -38.17 -45.49 25.23
CA ALA A 164 -37.66 -45.23 26.58
C ALA A 164 -37.52 -43.73 26.88
N LEU A 165 -37.00 -42.93 25.93
CA LEU A 165 -36.89 -41.47 26.09
C LEU A 165 -38.27 -40.85 26.37
N TRP A 166 -39.28 -41.21 25.57
CA TRP A 166 -40.63 -40.64 25.69
C TRP A 166 -41.35 -41.09 26.96
N ARG A 167 -41.08 -42.30 27.47
CA ARG A 167 -41.59 -42.74 28.77
C ARG A 167 -40.97 -41.96 29.93
N SER A 168 -39.65 -41.73 29.90
CA SER A 168 -38.97 -40.90 30.90
C SER A 168 -39.43 -39.45 30.82
N PHE A 169 -39.55 -38.89 29.61
CA PHE A 169 -40.10 -37.56 29.40
C PHE A 169 -41.53 -37.45 29.97
N ALA A 170 -42.42 -38.39 29.63
CA ALA A 170 -43.79 -38.37 30.16
C ALA A 170 -43.85 -38.47 31.69
N LYS A 171 -42.84 -39.08 32.33
CA LYS A 171 -42.73 -39.16 33.79
C LYS A 171 -42.29 -37.83 34.41
N ASP A 172 -41.34 -37.13 33.80
CA ASP A 172 -40.72 -35.92 34.35
C ASP A 172 -41.48 -34.63 33.94
N VAL A 173 -42.27 -34.67 32.86
CA VAL A 173 -43.07 -33.54 32.34
C VAL A 173 -43.98 -32.89 33.40
N PRO A 174 -44.74 -33.61 34.24
CA PRO A 174 -45.58 -32.97 35.25
C PRO A 174 -44.77 -32.09 36.22
N ASP A 175 -43.60 -32.56 36.65
CA ASP A 175 -42.70 -31.82 37.54
C ASP A 175 -42.08 -30.61 36.82
N ASP A 176 -41.68 -30.77 35.55
CA ASP A 176 -41.13 -29.68 34.74
C ASP A 176 -42.18 -28.60 34.41
N VAL A 177 -43.42 -29.00 34.15
CA VAL A 177 -44.57 -28.08 34.00
C VAL A 177 -44.82 -27.35 35.31
N HIS A 178 -44.69 -28.03 36.45
CA HIS A 178 -44.78 -27.37 37.75
C HIS A 178 -43.65 -26.34 37.97
N ARG A 179 -42.40 -26.67 37.59
CA ARG A 179 -41.27 -25.72 37.65
C ARG A 179 -41.49 -24.50 36.75
N LEU A 180 -42.01 -24.70 35.54
CA LEU A 180 -42.39 -23.61 34.64
C LEU A 180 -43.53 -22.77 35.21
N ALA A 181 -44.53 -23.39 35.84
CA ALA A 181 -45.62 -22.69 36.50
C ALA A 181 -45.12 -21.84 37.69
N ILE A 182 -44.15 -22.33 38.46
CA ILE A 182 -43.48 -21.55 39.51
C ILE A 182 -42.75 -20.34 38.90
N LEU A 183 -42.00 -20.55 37.82
CA LEU A 183 -41.29 -19.47 37.14
C LEU A 183 -42.26 -18.39 36.60
N TYR A 184 -43.37 -18.82 36.02
CA TYR A 184 -44.44 -17.92 35.56
C TYR A 184 -45.04 -17.11 36.73
N ARG A 185 -45.41 -17.77 37.83
CA ARG A 185 -45.96 -17.10 39.02
C ARG A 185 -44.96 -16.11 39.63
N LEU A 186 -43.68 -16.46 39.65
CA LEU A 186 -42.61 -15.55 40.10
C LEU A 186 -42.57 -14.27 39.26
N GLY A 187 -42.65 -14.40 37.93
CA GLY A 187 -42.72 -13.26 37.02
C GLY A 187 -44.00 -12.44 37.20
N GLU A 188 -45.15 -13.11 37.32
CA GLU A 188 -46.45 -12.48 37.52
C GLU A 188 -46.50 -11.67 38.84
N ASP A 189 -45.97 -12.23 39.92
CA ASP A 189 -45.94 -11.57 41.23
C ASP A 189 -44.94 -10.41 41.26
N ALA A 190 -43.78 -10.55 40.61
CA ALA A 190 -42.83 -9.45 40.44
C ALA A 190 -43.44 -8.30 39.62
N ALA A 191 -44.08 -8.61 38.50
CA ALA A 191 -44.76 -7.63 37.66
C ALA A 191 -45.91 -6.94 38.40
N ARG A 192 -46.77 -7.68 39.10
CA ARG A 192 -47.87 -7.11 39.89
C ARG A 192 -47.35 -6.16 40.97
N LYS A 193 -46.29 -6.54 41.70
CA LYS A 193 -45.68 -5.69 42.74
C LYS A 193 -45.04 -4.44 42.15
N ALA A 194 -44.29 -4.58 41.05
CA ALA A 194 -43.65 -3.48 40.35
C ALA A 194 -44.67 -2.47 39.83
N ILE A 195 -45.74 -2.95 39.19
CA ILE A 195 -46.82 -2.12 38.65
C ILE A 195 -47.63 -1.45 39.77
N ALA A 196 -47.90 -2.15 40.88
CA ALA A 196 -48.57 -1.55 42.03
C ALA A 196 -47.75 -0.39 42.64
N LYS A 197 -46.42 -0.47 42.60
CA LYS A 197 -45.50 0.53 43.16
C LYS A 197 -45.22 1.69 42.20
N HIS A 198 -44.97 1.41 40.92
CA HIS A 198 -44.49 2.39 39.94
C HIS A 198 -45.54 2.76 38.86
N GLY A 199 -46.71 2.12 38.87
CA GLY A 199 -47.81 2.35 37.92
C GLY A 199 -47.60 1.72 36.55
N TRP A 200 -48.59 1.88 35.67
CA TRP A 200 -48.59 1.32 34.31
C TRP A 200 -47.85 2.17 33.27
N ASN A 201 -47.38 3.37 33.64
CA ASN A 201 -46.85 4.34 32.69
C ASN A 201 -45.64 3.80 31.92
N SER A 202 -44.63 3.26 32.61
CA SER A 202 -43.42 2.73 31.96
C SER A 202 -43.74 1.57 31.00
N PRO A 203 -44.45 0.50 31.42
CA PRO A 203 -44.83 -0.60 30.52
C PRO A 203 -45.69 -0.17 29.33
N LEU A 204 -46.66 0.74 29.52
CA LEU A 204 -47.52 1.22 28.43
C LEU A 204 -46.75 2.09 27.42
N ILE A 205 -45.84 2.95 27.90
CA ILE A 205 -44.96 3.74 27.03
C ILE A 205 -44.00 2.81 26.28
N GLY A 206 -43.37 1.85 26.96
CA GLY A 206 -42.49 0.86 26.34
C GLY A 206 -43.20 0.04 25.28
N LEU A 207 -44.41 -0.43 25.56
CA LEU A 207 -45.26 -1.14 24.59
C LEU A 207 -45.64 -0.25 23.41
N ALA A 208 -46.05 0.99 23.65
CA ALA A 208 -46.38 1.93 22.58
C ALA A 208 -45.17 2.20 21.67
N VAL A 209 -43.99 2.43 22.26
CA VAL A 209 -42.72 2.59 21.53
C VAL A 209 -42.39 1.34 20.74
N ALA A 210 -42.46 0.16 21.34
CA ALA A 210 -42.20 -1.12 20.69
C ALA A 210 -43.14 -1.35 19.49
N LEU A 211 -44.44 -1.06 19.65
CA LEU A 211 -45.43 -1.15 18.56
C LEU A 211 -45.13 -0.17 17.43
N VAL A 212 -44.76 1.08 17.76
CA VAL A 212 -44.38 2.11 16.77
C VAL A 212 -43.13 1.71 16.00
N LEU A 213 -42.10 1.20 16.70
CA LEU A 213 -40.87 0.70 16.09
C LEU A 213 -41.16 -0.50 15.18
N PHE A 214 -41.95 -1.48 15.65
CA PHE A 214 -42.17 -2.73 14.92
C PHE A 214 -43.06 -2.56 13.67
N PHE A 215 -44.08 -1.69 13.73
CA PHE A 215 -45.07 -1.51 12.66
C PHE A 215 -44.91 -0.20 11.88
N PRO A 216 -45.45 0.96 12.31
CA PRO A 216 -45.55 2.14 11.47
C PRO A 216 -44.17 2.68 11.07
N LEU A 217 -43.21 2.78 11.99
CA LEU A 217 -41.88 3.29 11.66
C LEU A 217 -41.15 2.34 10.70
N ARG A 218 -41.25 1.03 10.92
CA ARG A 218 -40.66 0.01 10.04
C ARG A 218 -41.23 0.06 8.64
N LEU A 219 -42.55 0.09 8.51
CA LEU A 219 -43.21 0.15 7.21
C LEU A 219 -42.88 1.46 6.50
N TRP A 220 -42.88 2.58 7.23
CA TRP A 220 -42.53 3.89 6.71
C TRP A 220 -41.07 3.96 6.23
N LEU A 221 -40.09 3.54 7.03
CA LEU A 221 -38.66 3.54 6.64
C LEU A 221 -38.39 2.60 5.46
N ARG A 222 -39.08 1.45 5.37
CA ARG A 222 -38.98 0.56 4.19
C ARG A 222 -39.59 1.19 2.96
N ALA A 223 -40.72 1.89 3.08
CA ALA A 223 -41.32 2.64 1.99
C ALA A 223 -40.42 3.81 1.55
N LEU A 224 -39.84 4.54 2.51
CA LEU A 224 -38.94 5.65 2.28
C LEU A 224 -37.67 5.20 1.55
N GLY A 225 -37.07 4.08 1.95
CA GLY A 225 -35.93 3.49 1.24
C GLY A 225 -36.26 3.14 -0.21
N ARG A 226 -37.44 2.54 -0.45
CA ARG A 226 -37.90 2.23 -1.82
C ARG A 226 -38.20 3.48 -2.65
N ARG A 227 -38.78 4.52 -2.04
CA ARG A 227 -39.05 5.82 -2.69
C ARG A 227 -37.75 6.55 -3.02
N PHE A 228 -36.80 6.56 -2.09
CA PHE A 228 -35.47 7.11 -2.32
C PHE A 228 -34.77 6.38 -3.46
N ALA A 229 -34.76 5.04 -3.42
CA ALA A 229 -34.26 4.22 -4.51
C ALA A 229 -35.13 4.30 -5.79
N ALA A 230 -36.25 5.02 -5.82
CA ALA A 230 -37.00 5.30 -7.05
C ALA A 230 -36.67 6.70 -7.62
N SER A 231 -36.07 7.57 -6.81
CA SER A 231 -35.80 8.98 -7.15
C SER A 231 -34.57 9.16 -8.04
N GLU A 232 -34.54 10.27 -8.79
CA GLU A 232 -33.39 10.73 -9.58
C GLU A 232 -32.17 11.09 -8.73
N ARG A 233 -32.35 11.26 -7.41
CA ARG A 233 -31.26 11.51 -6.47
C ARG A 233 -30.52 10.25 -6.04
N ALA A 234 -31.02 9.07 -6.40
CA ALA A 234 -30.35 7.81 -6.10
C ALA A 234 -29.13 7.63 -7.00
N PRO A 235 -28.07 6.96 -6.53
CA PRO A 235 -26.96 6.55 -7.38
C PRO A 235 -27.46 5.79 -8.61
N ASP A 236 -26.91 6.08 -9.78
CA ASP A 236 -27.19 5.30 -10.99
C ASP A 236 -26.55 3.91 -10.91
N GLY A 237 -27.12 2.95 -11.64
CA GLY A 237 -26.53 1.61 -11.80
C GLY A 237 -26.73 0.65 -10.62
N ARG A 238 -25.67 -0.11 -10.29
CA ARG A 238 -25.73 -1.29 -9.41
C ARG A 238 -25.90 -0.94 -7.92
N LEU A 239 -25.27 0.15 -7.46
CA LEU A 239 -25.34 0.63 -6.07
C LEU A 239 -26.76 0.91 -5.60
N ARG A 240 -27.65 1.33 -6.50
CA ARG A 240 -29.07 1.53 -6.21
C ARG A 240 -29.73 0.26 -5.67
N ARG A 241 -29.36 -0.91 -6.20
CA ARG A 241 -29.93 -2.21 -5.83
C ARG A 241 -29.31 -2.75 -4.55
N SER A 242 -27.97 -2.77 -4.46
CA SER A 242 -27.25 -3.26 -3.28
C SER A 242 -27.47 -2.34 -2.07
N GLY A 243 -27.47 -1.02 -2.25
CA GLY A 243 -27.77 -0.04 -1.20
C GLY A 243 -29.19 -0.15 -0.65
N LEU A 244 -30.20 -0.37 -1.51
CA LEU A 244 -31.57 -0.64 -1.04
C LEU A 244 -31.65 -1.95 -0.25
N ALA A 245 -30.94 -2.99 -0.68
CA ALA A 245 -30.92 -4.27 0.03
C ALA A 245 -30.30 -4.12 1.43
N VAL A 246 -29.17 -3.41 1.57
CA VAL A 246 -28.55 -3.09 2.87
C VAL A 246 -29.48 -2.26 3.74
N TRP A 247 -30.15 -1.24 3.19
CA TRP A 247 -31.14 -0.45 3.95
C TRP A 247 -32.29 -1.32 4.47
N LEU A 248 -32.85 -2.19 3.63
CA LEU A 248 -33.94 -3.08 4.01
C LEU A 248 -33.51 -4.15 5.03
N LEU A 249 -32.24 -4.56 4.99
CA LEU A 249 -31.63 -5.41 6.01
C LEU A 249 -31.54 -4.66 7.34
N LEU A 250 -30.93 -3.46 7.36
CA LEU A 250 -30.78 -2.65 8.58
C LEU A 250 -32.14 -2.34 9.24
N VAL A 251 -33.10 -1.79 8.50
CA VAL A 251 -34.44 -1.51 9.03
C VAL A 251 -35.17 -2.81 9.40
N GLY A 252 -34.92 -3.88 8.65
CA GLY A 252 -35.52 -5.19 8.88
C GLY A 252 -35.07 -5.86 10.17
N THR A 253 -33.83 -5.61 10.59
CA THR A 253 -33.16 -6.17 11.78
C THR A 253 -33.28 -5.25 12.99
N LEU A 254 -32.92 -3.97 12.83
CA LEU A 254 -32.80 -3.03 13.95
C LEU A 254 -34.16 -2.73 14.59
N LEU A 255 -35.21 -2.49 13.82
CA LEU A 255 -36.47 -2.08 14.42
C LEU A 255 -37.18 -3.18 15.24
N PRO A 256 -37.25 -4.46 14.79
CA PRO A 256 -37.73 -5.52 15.65
C PRO A 256 -36.90 -5.73 16.91
N GLY A 257 -35.57 -5.66 16.80
CA GLY A 257 -34.68 -5.80 17.96
C GLY A 257 -34.81 -4.63 18.95
N LEU A 258 -34.80 -3.39 18.47
CA LEU A 258 -35.03 -2.20 19.31
C LEU A 258 -36.44 -2.18 19.92
N ALA A 259 -37.43 -2.75 19.25
CA ALA A 259 -38.76 -2.93 19.83
C ALA A 259 -38.74 -3.94 20.99
N ALA A 260 -37.96 -5.02 20.89
CA ALA A 260 -37.77 -5.97 22.00
C ALA A 260 -37.04 -5.31 23.17
N VAL A 261 -35.95 -4.58 22.91
CA VAL A 261 -35.20 -3.82 23.93
C VAL A 261 -36.11 -2.80 24.63
N ALA A 262 -36.84 -1.98 23.87
CA ALA A 262 -37.77 -1.00 24.45
C ALA A 262 -38.83 -1.64 25.35
N LEU A 263 -39.30 -2.85 25.01
CA LEU A 263 -40.25 -3.59 25.81
C LEU A 263 -39.60 -4.12 27.11
N VAL A 264 -38.44 -4.77 27.01
CA VAL A 264 -37.72 -5.35 28.15
C VAL A 264 -37.25 -4.27 29.12
N GLU A 265 -36.58 -3.23 28.62
CA GLU A 265 -36.10 -2.09 29.42
C GLU A 265 -37.26 -1.37 30.14
N SER A 266 -38.44 -1.28 29.51
CA SER A 266 -39.60 -0.66 30.16
C SER A 266 -40.13 -1.44 31.37
N LEU A 267 -39.93 -2.76 31.37
CA LEU A 267 -40.29 -3.67 32.46
C LEU A 267 -39.16 -3.71 33.50
N ASP A 268 -37.90 -3.73 33.07
CA ASP A 268 -36.75 -3.77 33.97
C ASP A 268 -36.60 -2.46 34.76
N ALA A 269 -36.88 -1.31 34.14
CA ALA A 269 -36.85 0.01 34.78
C ALA A 269 -37.76 0.14 36.02
N ILE A 270 -38.81 -0.67 36.12
CA ILE A 270 -39.72 -0.71 37.28
C ILE A 270 -39.46 -1.93 38.18
N GLY A 271 -38.46 -2.75 37.87
CA GLY A 271 -38.16 -4.00 38.57
C GLY A 271 -39.22 -5.09 38.38
N ALA A 272 -39.93 -5.08 37.24
CA ALA A 272 -40.94 -6.10 36.93
C ALA A 272 -40.31 -7.44 36.49
N ILE A 273 -39.02 -7.46 36.16
CA ILE A 273 -38.28 -8.66 35.78
C ILE A 273 -37.47 -9.15 36.99
N PRO A 274 -37.79 -10.34 37.55
CA PRO A 274 -37.01 -10.90 38.64
C PRO A 274 -35.64 -11.43 38.15
N PRO A 275 -34.60 -11.52 39.01
CA PRO A 275 -33.26 -11.93 38.60
C PRO A 275 -33.19 -13.29 37.86
N ARG A 276 -34.09 -14.23 38.18
CA ARG A 276 -34.17 -15.52 37.46
C ARG A 276 -34.67 -15.41 36.01
N LEU A 277 -35.40 -14.34 35.68
CA LEU A 277 -35.92 -14.07 34.34
C LEU A 277 -35.06 -13.04 33.58
N GLN A 278 -34.09 -12.40 34.23
CA GLN A 278 -33.21 -11.42 33.58
C GLN A 278 -32.50 -12.03 32.37
N GLN A 279 -31.87 -13.19 32.54
CA GLN A 279 -31.18 -13.89 31.45
C GLN A 279 -32.15 -14.28 30.31
N VAL A 280 -33.41 -14.60 30.63
CA VAL A 280 -34.44 -14.91 29.61
C VAL A 280 -34.81 -13.65 28.82
N ALA A 281 -34.94 -12.50 29.50
CA ALA A 281 -35.25 -11.22 28.88
C ALA A 281 -34.11 -10.75 27.95
N GLU A 282 -32.86 -10.78 28.41
CA GLU A 282 -31.68 -10.48 27.59
C GLU A 282 -31.59 -11.41 26.38
N THR A 283 -31.84 -12.71 26.60
CA THR A 283 -31.81 -13.70 25.52
C THR A 283 -32.96 -13.48 24.52
N PHE A 284 -34.12 -12.97 24.96
CA PHE A 284 -35.25 -12.61 24.09
C PHE A 284 -34.90 -11.48 23.14
N GLU A 285 -34.15 -10.48 23.59
CA GLU A 285 -33.64 -9.41 22.75
C GLU A 285 -32.70 -9.97 21.67
N VAL A 286 -31.69 -10.73 22.09
CA VAL A 286 -30.70 -11.33 21.18
C VAL A 286 -31.37 -12.24 20.16
N ALA A 287 -32.27 -13.12 20.59
CA ALA A 287 -33.02 -14.01 19.71
C ALA A 287 -33.84 -13.22 18.69
N THR A 288 -34.45 -12.11 19.11
CA THR A 288 -35.25 -11.24 18.23
C THR A 288 -34.37 -10.57 17.17
N PHE A 289 -33.19 -10.05 17.55
CA PHE A 289 -32.22 -9.51 16.60
C PHE A 289 -31.76 -10.56 15.58
N VAL A 290 -31.36 -11.76 16.05
CA VAL A 290 -30.88 -12.85 15.19
C VAL A 290 -31.97 -13.30 14.21
N ALA A 291 -33.18 -13.54 14.69
CA ALA A 291 -34.30 -13.96 13.84
C ALA A 291 -34.70 -12.87 12.84
N ALA A 292 -34.75 -11.61 13.28
CA ALA A 292 -35.02 -10.48 12.41
C ALA A 292 -33.94 -10.32 11.32
N PHE A 293 -32.67 -10.54 11.67
CA PHE A 293 -31.56 -10.53 10.74
C PHE A 293 -31.69 -11.62 9.66
N ILE A 294 -31.93 -12.88 10.05
CA ILE A 294 -32.11 -14.00 9.12
C ILE A 294 -33.30 -13.74 8.17
N ALA A 295 -34.44 -13.28 8.72
CA ALA A 295 -35.62 -12.97 7.95
C ALA A 295 -35.45 -11.76 7.01
N ALA A 296 -34.71 -10.72 7.45
CA ALA A 296 -34.45 -9.53 6.66
C ALA A 296 -33.43 -9.77 5.54
N LEU A 297 -32.35 -10.51 5.85
CA LEU A 297 -31.28 -10.87 4.91
C LEU A 297 -31.83 -11.73 3.77
N SER A 298 -32.61 -12.75 4.10
CA SER A 298 -33.26 -13.58 3.08
C SER A 298 -34.27 -12.78 2.25
N ALA A 299 -35.05 -11.88 2.86
CA ALA A 299 -36.01 -11.05 2.16
C ALA A 299 -35.35 -10.04 1.19
N CYS A 300 -34.20 -9.45 1.55
CA CYS A 300 -33.51 -8.49 0.70
C CYS A 300 -32.70 -9.13 -0.43
N LEU A 301 -32.26 -10.38 -0.27
CA LEU A 301 -31.54 -11.12 -1.33
C LEU A 301 -32.49 -11.80 -2.33
N LEU A 302 -33.58 -12.41 -1.85
CA LEU A 302 -34.48 -13.22 -2.68
C LEU A 302 -35.53 -12.38 -3.44
N VAL A 303 -35.95 -11.23 -2.88
CA VAL A 303 -36.91 -10.26 -3.45
C VAL A 303 -37.97 -10.92 -4.37
N PRO A 304 -38.84 -11.80 -3.85
CA PRO A 304 -39.66 -12.68 -4.69
C PRO A 304 -40.70 -11.95 -5.53
N LYS A 305 -41.13 -10.75 -5.12
CA LYS A 305 -42.15 -9.94 -5.83
C LYS A 305 -41.56 -9.03 -6.91
N ARG A 306 -40.24 -8.88 -7.00
CA ARG A 306 -39.58 -7.95 -7.95
C ARG A 306 -38.30 -8.59 -8.52
N PRO A 307 -38.41 -9.42 -9.57
CA PRO A 307 -37.28 -10.18 -10.12
C PRO A 307 -36.12 -9.28 -10.57
N SER A 308 -36.41 -8.11 -11.15
CA SER A 308 -35.41 -7.14 -11.62
C SER A 308 -34.54 -6.51 -10.51
N TRP A 309 -34.99 -6.60 -9.25
CA TRP A 309 -34.26 -6.12 -8.06
C TRP A 309 -33.58 -7.24 -7.29
N ARG A 310 -33.69 -8.50 -7.75
CA ARG A 310 -33.09 -9.66 -7.10
C ARG A 310 -31.57 -9.62 -7.29
N LEU A 311 -30.84 -9.76 -6.18
CA LEU A 311 -29.37 -9.77 -6.22
C LEU A 311 -28.81 -11.15 -6.53
N LEU A 312 -29.56 -12.22 -6.24
CA LEU A 312 -29.19 -13.60 -6.56
C LEU A 312 -29.87 -14.02 -7.87
N SER A 313 -29.13 -14.61 -8.80
CA SER A 313 -29.69 -15.21 -10.01
C SER A 313 -30.40 -16.53 -9.66
N LEU A 314 -31.66 -16.42 -9.22
CA LEU A 314 -32.52 -17.55 -8.85
C LEU A 314 -33.85 -17.42 -9.59
N ASP A 315 -34.52 -18.53 -9.88
CA ASP A 315 -35.83 -18.54 -10.50
C ASP A 315 -36.92 -18.00 -9.54
N ASP A 316 -37.98 -17.42 -10.07
CA ASP A 316 -39.07 -16.81 -9.26
C ASP A 316 -39.75 -17.82 -8.32
N SER A 317 -40.00 -19.04 -8.82
CA SER A 317 -40.61 -20.11 -8.04
C SER A 317 -39.68 -20.61 -6.92
N ALA A 318 -38.37 -20.62 -7.16
CA ALA A 318 -37.36 -20.97 -6.16
C ALA A 318 -37.22 -19.88 -5.09
N ALA A 319 -37.22 -18.60 -5.49
CA ALA A 319 -37.15 -17.46 -4.57
C ALA A 319 -38.33 -17.43 -3.57
N LEU A 320 -39.54 -17.77 -4.03
CA LEU A 320 -40.72 -17.87 -3.16
C LEU A 320 -40.60 -19.01 -2.14
N ARG A 321 -40.15 -20.20 -2.55
CA ARG A 321 -39.99 -21.37 -1.66
C ARG A 321 -38.87 -21.14 -0.65
N LEU A 322 -37.70 -20.69 -1.11
CA LEU A 322 -36.55 -20.40 -0.24
C LEU A 322 -36.88 -19.32 0.79
N ARG A 323 -37.71 -18.33 0.44
CA ARG A 323 -38.19 -17.35 1.41
C ARG A 323 -39.01 -17.98 2.53
N LYS A 324 -39.90 -18.93 2.23
CA LYS A 324 -40.68 -19.63 3.26
C LYS A 324 -39.76 -20.39 4.21
N TYR A 325 -38.77 -21.10 3.67
CA TYR A 325 -37.79 -21.82 4.49
C TYR A 325 -36.91 -20.89 5.32
N ALA A 326 -36.51 -19.73 4.79
CA ALA A 326 -35.73 -18.76 5.55
C ALA A 326 -36.52 -18.13 6.71
N TRP A 327 -37.83 -17.90 6.53
CA TRP A 327 -38.71 -17.49 7.64
C TRP A 327 -38.89 -18.62 8.66
N GLY A 328 -39.00 -19.86 8.19
CA GLY A 328 -38.98 -21.05 9.05
C GLY A 328 -37.69 -21.15 9.85
N ALA A 329 -36.53 -20.92 9.23
CA ALA A 329 -35.23 -20.93 9.89
C ALA A 329 -35.15 -19.82 10.96
N ALA A 330 -35.55 -18.59 10.62
CA ALA A 330 -35.57 -17.47 11.56
C ALA A 330 -36.45 -17.77 12.79
N GLY A 331 -37.67 -18.28 12.58
CA GLY A 331 -38.59 -18.63 13.66
C GLY A 331 -38.10 -19.81 14.50
N LEU A 332 -37.52 -20.83 13.86
CA LEU A 332 -36.95 -22.00 14.54
C LEU A 332 -35.72 -21.62 15.36
N THR A 333 -34.87 -20.72 14.87
CA THR A 333 -33.73 -20.17 15.62
C THR A 333 -34.19 -19.35 16.80
N TRP A 334 -35.21 -18.49 16.64
CA TRP A 334 -35.81 -17.78 17.76
C TRP A 334 -36.34 -18.75 18.83
N LEU A 335 -37.14 -19.74 18.42
CA LEU A 335 -37.74 -20.73 19.32
C LEU A 335 -36.65 -21.57 20.02
N SER A 336 -35.63 -21.99 19.30
CA SER A 336 -34.49 -22.74 19.84
C SER A 336 -33.77 -21.97 20.94
N ILE A 337 -33.46 -20.69 20.69
CA ILE A 337 -32.77 -19.84 21.65
C ILE A 337 -33.66 -19.60 22.89
N MET A 338 -34.96 -19.39 22.69
CA MET A 338 -35.94 -19.19 23.77
C MET A 338 -36.19 -20.42 24.63
N LEU A 339 -36.31 -21.60 24.03
CA LEU A 339 -36.50 -22.84 24.77
C LEU A 339 -35.30 -23.12 25.68
N VAL A 340 -34.08 -22.97 25.17
CA VAL A 340 -32.85 -23.12 25.99
C VAL A 340 -32.82 -22.11 27.14
N ALA A 341 -33.21 -20.86 26.91
CA ALA A 341 -33.26 -19.84 27.96
C ALA A 341 -34.31 -20.18 29.03
N LEU A 342 -35.50 -20.63 28.62
CA LEU A 342 -36.58 -21.04 29.51
C LEU A 342 -36.22 -22.29 30.31
N ASP A 343 -35.65 -23.32 29.69
CA ASP A 343 -35.21 -24.55 30.34
C ASP A 343 -34.18 -24.27 31.44
N ARG A 344 -33.20 -23.41 31.14
CA ARG A 344 -32.19 -22.98 32.12
C ARG A 344 -32.80 -22.19 33.28
N ALA A 345 -33.71 -21.27 32.99
CA ALA A 345 -34.37 -20.45 34.01
C ALA A 345 -35.31 -21.25 34.91
N ALA A 346 -36.06 -22.20 34.32
CA ALA A 346 -36.96 -23.09 35.03
C ALA A 346 -36.23 -24.27 35.73
N ARG A 347 -34.96 -24.52 35.35
CA ARG A 347 -34.16 -25.68 35.79
C ARG A 347 -34.92 -26.98 35.52
N THR A 348 -35.39 -27.17 34.29
CA THR A 348 -36.09 -28.39 33.87
C THR A 348 -35.17 -29.62 33.92
N SER A 349 -35.75 -30.82 33.91
CA SER A 349 -35.00 -32.08 33.93
C SER A 349 -34.11 -32.23 32.70
N GLU A 350 -32.98 -32.94 32.84
CA GLU A 350 -32.10 -33.24 31.69
C GLU A 350 -32.85 -33.99 30.58
N VAL A 351 -33.85 -34.81 30.93
CA VAL A 351 -34.66 -35.58 29.98
C VAL A 351 -35.50 -34.66 29.10
N THR A 352 -36.08 -33.61 29.68
CA THR A 352 -36.87 -32.59 28.94
C THR A 352 -35.99 -31.79 27.99
N THR A 353 -34.82 -31.34 28.43
CA THR A 353 -33.86 -30.62 27.57
C THR A 353 -33.43 -31.47 26.38
N VAL A 354 -33.11 -32.75 26.62
CA VAL A 354 -32.72 -33.69 25.56
C VAL A 354 -33.87 -33.94 24.57
N ALA A 355 -35.10 -34.09 25.06
CA ALA A 355 -36.26 -34.27 24.21
C ALA A 355 -36.53 -33.01 23.34
N ALA A 356 -36.39 -31.81 23.93
CA ALA A 356 -36.51 -30.55 23.23
C ALA A 356 -35.42 -30.37 22.16
N ASP A 357 -34.15 -30.64 22.50
CA ASP A 357 -33.01 -30.60 21.58
C ASP A 357 -33.18 -31.61 20.44
N GLY A 358 -33.70 -32.80 20.72
CA GLY A 358 -33.99 -33.81 19.71
C GLY A 358 -35.09 -33.39 18.73
N LEU A 359 -36.18 -32.84 19.23
CA LEU A 359 -37.25 -32.28 18.40
C LEU A 359 -36.72 -31.12 17.53
N MET A 360 -35.90 -30.25 18.13
CA MET A 360 -35.26 -29.13 17.45
C MET A 360 -34.34 -29.61 16.34
N ALA A 361 -33.47 -30.59 16.61
CA ALA A 361 -32.55 -31.17 15.64
C ALA A 361 -33.31 -31.78 14.46
N LEU A 362 -34.36 -32.56 14.71
CA LEU A 362 -35.20 -33.15 13.66
C LEU A 362 -35.89 -32.07 12.81
N THR A 363 -36.38 -31.00 13.43
CA THR A 363 -37.04 -29.90 12.73
C THR A 363 -36.05 -29.12 11.86
N TYR A 364 -34.85 -28.83 12.37
CA TYR A 364 -33.78 -28.22 11.57
C TYR A 364 -33.36 -29.12 10.41
N LEU A 365 -33.17 -30.42 10.64
CA LEU A 365 -32.79 -31.36 9.59
C LEU A 365 -33.85 -31.43 8.50
N GLY A 366 -35.14 -31.51 8.87
CA GLY A 366 -36.25 -31.47 7.91
C GLY A 366 -36.25 -30.18 7.08
N LEU A 367 -36.03 -29.03 7.72
CA LEU A 367 -35.92 -27.74 7.04
C LEU A 367 -34.72 -27.68 6.08
N ILE A 368 -33.53 -28.16 6.50
CA ILE A 368 -32.32 -28.16 5.69
C ILE A 368 -32.47 -29.12 4.49
N ILE A 369 -33.05 -30.31 4.70
CA ILE A 369 -33.37 -31.24 3.62
C ILE A 369 -34.33 -30.58 2.61
N ALA A 370 -35.36 -29.87 3.07
CA ALA A 370 -36.28 -29.14 2.20
C ALA A 370 -35.58 -28.02 1.39
N ILE A 371 -34.61 -27.31 2.00
CA ILE A 371 -33.80 -26.29 1.33
C ILE A 371 -32.89 -26.93 0.27
N LEU A 372 -32.11 -27.95 0.65
CA LEU A 372 -31.15 -28.63 -0.23
C LEU A 372 -31.84 -29.29 -1.42
N THR A 373 -33.00 -29.94 -1.20
CA THR A 373 -33.80 -30.54 -2.28
C THR A 373 -34.44 -29.49 -3.19
N SER A 374 -34.83 -28.32 -2.65
CA SER A 374 -35.33 -27.22 -3.49
C SER A 374 -34.22 -26.64 -4.38
N LEU A 375 -33.02 -26.43 -3.83
CA LEU A 375 -31.84 -25.98 -4.60
C LEU A 375 -31.41 -27.02 -5.64
N ALA A 376 -31.49 -28.30 -5.28
CA ALA A 376 -31.22 -29.42 -6.17
C ALA A 376 -32.11 -29.43 -7.42
N ARG A 377 -33.43 -29.33 -7.19
CA ARG A 377 -34.43 -29.32 -8.25
C ARG A 377 -34.25 -28.10 -9.16
N MET A 378 -33.92 -26.94 -8.60
CA MET A 378 -33.62 -25.73 -9.37
C MET A 378 -32.40 -25.92 -10.27
N HIS A 379 -31.27 -26.40 -9.72
CA HIS A 379 -30.07 -26.62 -10.51
C HIS A 379 -30.28 -27.64 -11.62
N ASN A 380 -31.00 -28.73 -11.33
CA ASN A 380 -31.34 -29.74 -12.35
C ASN A 380 -32.26 -29.18 -13.44
N ARG A 381 -33.20 -28.28 -13.11
CA ARG A 381 -34.05 -27.60 -14.10
C ARG A 381 -33.27 -26.65 -14.98
N GLN A 382 -32.43 -25.79 -14.39
CA GLN A 382 -31.57 -24.90 -15.15
C GLN A 382 -30.61 -25.66 -16.08
N ALA A 383 -30.11 -26.82 -15.63
CA ALA A 383 -29.29 -27.70 -16.47
C ALA A 383 -30.10 -28.33 -17.62
N ALA A 384 -31.35 -28.72 -17.38
CA ALA A 384 -32.25 -29.24 -18.41
C ALA A 384 -32.62 -28.15 -19.43
N GLU A 385 -32.98 -26.95 -18.97
CA GLU A 385 -33.29 -25.80 -19.83
C GLU A 385 -32.09 -25.38 -20.68
N ALA A 386 -30.88 -25.41 -20.11
CA ALA A 386 -29.65 -25.14 -20.87
C ALA A 386 -29.38 -26.21 -21.94
N ALA A 387 -29.58 -27.49 -21.60
CA ALA A 387 -29.44 -28.59 -22.56
C ALA A 387 -30.50 -28.54 -23.68
N GLU A 388 -31.74 -28.15 -23.36
CA GLU A 388 -32.79 -27.93 -24.34
C GLU A 388 -32.53 -26.70 -25.24
N ALA A 389 -31.99 -25.61 -24.68
CA ALA A 389 -31.59 -24.44 -25.46
C ALA A 389 -30.43 -24.76 -26.42
N GLU A 390 -29.47 -25.57 -26.00
CA GLU A 390 -28.36 -26.06 -26.82
C GLU A 390 -28.88 -27.00 -27.93
N ALA A 391 -29.83 -27.88 -27.62
CA ALA A 391 -30.49 -28.76 -28.60
C ALA A 391 -31.37 -28.00 -29.61
N ARG A 392 -31.95 -26.86 -29.23
CA ARG A 392 -32.72 -25.98 -30.14
C ARG A 392 -31.83 -25.09 -31.01
N ALA A 393 -30.62 -24.78 -30.55
CA ALA A 393 -29.68 -23.92 -31.27
C ALA A 393 -29.01 -24.63 -32.45
N ASP A 394 -28.99 -25.97 -32.48
CA ASP A 394 -28.43 -26.74 -33.60
C ASP A 394 -29.23 -28.02 -33.93
N PRO A 395 -30.18 -27.95 -34.89
CA PRO A 395 -30.91 -29.12 -35.37
C PRO A 395 -30.15 -29.92 -36.46
N ARG A 396 -28.95 -29.48 -36.90
CA ARG A 396 -28.25 -30.06 -38.07
C ARG A 396 -26.91 -30.72 -37.74
N ALA A 397 -26.44 -30.69 -36.50
CA ALA A 397 -25.31 -31.52 -36.03
C ALA A 397 -25.70 -33.00 -35.83
N GLY A 398 -26.36 -33.60 -36.82
CA GLY A 398 -26.45 -35.04 -36.99
C GLY A 398 -25.35 -35.51 -37.94
N GLY A 399 -24.11 -35.54 -37.47
CA GLY A 399 -22.97 -36.02 -38.25
C GLY A 399 -21.64 -35.51 -37.70
N ASP A 400 -20.89 -36.42 -37.08
CA ASP A 400 -19.46 -36.35 -36.76
C ASP A 400 -18.88 -35.01 -36.25
N GLY A 401 -18.60 -34.95 -34.94
CA GLY A 401 -17.58 -34.04 -34.40
C GLY A 401 -17.93 -33.37 -33.08
N LYS A 402 -17.30 -33.85 -32.00
CA LYS A 402 -17.06 -33.18 -30.70
C LYS A 402 -18.03 -32.04 -30.34
N VAL A 403 -19.07 -32.38 -29.58
CA VAL A 403 -19.98 -31.47 -28.88
C VAL A 403 -19.18 -30.39 -28.13
N ARG A 404 -19.13 -29.19 -28.71
CA ARG A 404 -18.61 -27.98 -28.06
C ARG A 404 -19.79 -27.32 -27.35
N GLY A 405 -19.81 -27.38 -26.01
CA GLY A 405 -20.52 -26.36 -25.25
C GLY A 405 -21.30 -26.73 -24.00
N ALA A 406 -21.27 -27.97 -23.49
CA ALA A 406 -22.00 -28.29 -22.25
C ALA A 406 -21.71 -27.24 -21.15
N PRO A 407 -22.74 -26.61 -20.54
CA PRO A 407 -22.55 -25.54 -19.57
C PRO A 407 -21.61 -26.04 -18.47
N ARG A 408 -20.43 -25.40 -18.33
CA ARG A 408 -19.47 -25.74 -17.28
C ARG A 408 -20.18 -25.63 -15.94
N ARG A 409 -20.58 -26.78 -15.36
CA ARG A 409 -21.07 -26.88 -13.99
C ARG A 409 -20.03 -26.20 -13.12
N SER A 410 -20.41 -25.12 -12.42
CA SER A 410 -19.51 -24.49 -11.45
C SER A 410 -19.22 -25.54 -10.37
N GLY A 411 -18.04 -26.18 -10.45
CA GLY A 411 -17.69 -27.34 -9.61
C GLY A 411 -17.82 -27.04 -8.11
N TRP A 412 -17.64 -25.78 -7.73
CA TRP A 412 -17.83 -25.28 -6.37
C TRP A 412 -19.26 -25.40 -5.84
N ILE A 413 -20.27 -25.16 -6.67
CA ILE A 413 -21.69 -25.28 -6.25
C ILE A 413 -22.07 -26.74 -6.04
N VAL A 414 -21.57 -27.64 -6.90
CA VAL A 414 -21.77 -29.08 -6.76
C VAL A 414 -21.08 -29.60 -5.50
N LEU A 415 -19.84 -29.18 -5.25
CA LEU A 415 -19.08 -29.53 -4.05
C LEU A 415 -19.77 -29.04 -2.77
N ALA A 416 -20.15 -27.76 -2.72
CA ALA A 416 -20.84 -27.19 -1.55
C ALA A 416 -22.15 -27.92 -1.25
N ARG A 417 -22.89 -28.30 -2.29
CA ARG A 417 -24.10 -29.11 -2.15
C ARG A 417 -23.79 -30.51 -1.63
N LEU A 418 -22.78 -31.19 -2.16
CA LEU A 418 -22.37 -32.52 -1.73
C LEU A 418 -21.97 -32.51 -0.25
N VAL A 419 -21.13 -31.56 0.16
CA VAL A 419 -20.75 -31.35 1.56
C VAL A 419 -21.97 -31.13 2.44
N GLY A 420 -22.93 -30.31 2.00
CA GLY A 420 -24.20 -30.11 2.71
C GLY A 420 -25.01 -31.40 2.89
N HIS A 421 -25.10 -32.27 1.87
CA HIS A 421 -25.80 -33.54 1.99
C HIS A 421 -25.07 -34.53 2.91
N ILE A 422 -23.74 -34.57 2.86
CA ILE A 422 -22.92 -35.39 3.75
C ILE A 422 -23.09 -34.94 5.21
N ALA A 423 -23.05 -33.63 5.46
CA ALA A 423 -23.24 -33.08 6.81
C ALA A 423 -24.64 -33.39 7.37
N VAL A 424 -25.69 -33.26 6.56
CA VAL A 424 -27.05 -33.64 6.95
C VAL A 424 -27.17 -35.14 7.20
N ALA A 425 -26.59 -35.99 6.34
CA ALA A 425 -26.60 -37.43 6.53
C ALA A 425 -25.87 -37.84 7.83
N ALA A 426 -24.71 -37.23 8.11
CA ALA A 426 -23.98 -37.43 9.35
C ALA A 426 -24.81 -37.00 10.58
N ALA A 427 -25.49 -35.87 10.52
CA ALA A 427 -26.36 -35.40 11.60
C ALA A 427 -27.60 -36.30 11.81
N VAL A 428 -28.19 -36.83 10.75
CA VAL A 428 -29.28 -37.82 10.83
C VAL A 428 -28.76 -39.09 11.50
N ILE A 429 -27.63 -39.64 11.05
CA ILE A 429 -27.01 -40.83 11.65
C ILE A 429 -26.68 -40.59 13.14
N ALA A 430 -26.10 -39.43 13.47
CA ALA A 430 -25.83 -39.05 14.85
C ALA A 430 -27.10 -39.01 15.70
N THR A 431 -28.20 -38.47 15.16
CA THR A 431 -29.52 -38.47 15.84
C THR A 431 -30.02 -39.89 16.11
N LEU A 432 -29.86 -40.81 15.14
CA LEU A 432 -30.24 -42.22 15.28
C LEU A 432 -29.40 -42.95 16.34
N LEU A 433 -28.10 -42.64 16.41
CA LEU A 433 -27.15 -43.26 17.35
C LEU A 433 -27.22 -42.66 18.77
N GLY A 434 -27.95 -41.56 18.98
CA GLY A 434 -28.10 -40.90 20.27
C GLY A 434 -27.10 -39.77 20.55
N TYR A 435 -26.42 -39.24 19.53
CA TYR A 435 -25.55 -38.05 19.63
C TYR A 435 -26.34 -36.78 19.25
N LEU A 436 -27.35 -36.43 20.05
CA LEU A 436 -28.29 -35.35 19.74
C LEU A 436 -27.64 -33.97 19.74
N ASN A 437 -26.76 -33.70 20.71
CA ASN A 437 -26.03 -32.41 20.79
C ASN A 437 -25.18 -32.18 19.54
N PHE A 438 -24.50 -33.22 19.05
CA PHE A 438 -23.77 -33.14 17.79
C PHE A 438 -24.68 -32.90 16.58
N ALA A 439 -25.80 -33.61 16.50
CA ALA A 439 -26.76 -33.42 15.40
C ALA A 439 -27.35 -32.01 15.38
N LEU A 440 -27.77 -31.49 16.54
CA LEU A 440 -28.28 -30.13 16.69
C LEU A 440 -27.21 -29.10 16.35
N PHE A 441 -25.98 -29.29 16.83
CA PHE A 441 -24.84 -28.43 16.51
C PHE A 441 -24.59 -28.37 15.00
N VAL A 442 -24.49 -29.53 14.32
CA VAL A 442 -24.29 -29.58 12.86
C VAL A 442 -25.44 -28.88 12.13
N ALA A 443 -26.68 -29.09 12.57
CA ALA A 443 -27.85 -28.48 11.94
C ALA A 443 -27.84 -26.94 12.11
N GLN A 444 -27.53 -26.44 13.30
CA GLN A 444 -27.34 -25.01 13.57
C GLN A 444 -26.17 -24.43 12.77
N GLN A 445 -25.04 -25.14 12.66
CA GLN A 445 -23.90 -24.71 11.84
C GLN A 445 -24.25 -24.60 10.37
N LEU A 446 -25.04 -25.53 9.81
CA LEU A 446 -25.46 -25.45 8.41
C LEU A 446 -26.32 -24.21 8.14
N VAL A 447 -27.22 -23.85 9.06
CA VAL A 447 -28.01 -22.61 8.99
C VAL A 447 -27.11 -21.39 9.13
N TRP A 448 -26.22 -21.39 10.12
CA TRP A 448 -25.28 -20.29 10.37
C TRP A 448 -24.37 -20.03 9.18
N VAL A 449 -23.74 -21.08 8.63
CA VAL A 449 -22.92 -21.01 7.42
C VAL A 449 -23.71 -20.40 6.27
N ALA A 450 -24.95 -20.86 6.02
CA ALA A 450 -25.79 -20.29 4.97
C ALA A 450 -26.08 -18.79 5.20
N VAL A 451 -26.36 -18.39 6.44
CA VAL A 451 -26.58 -16.98 6.83
C VAL A 451 -25.33 -16.13 6.61
N VAL A 452 -24.16 -16.61 7.05
CA VAL A 452 -22.88 -15.91 6.85
C VAL A 452 -22.58 -15.77 5.35
N PHE A 453 -22.72 -16.82 4.55
CA PHE A 453 -22.52 -16.75 3.10
C PHE A 453 -23.48 -15.75 2.44
N MET A 454 -24.76 -15.73 2.83
CA MET A 454 -25.73 -14.75 2.35
C MET A 454 -25.30 -13.32 2.72
N ALA A 455 -24.90 -13.08 3.96
CA ALA A 455 -24.48 -11.76 4.45
C ALA A 455 -23.21 -11.29 3.73
N VAL A 456 -22.18 -12.13 3.65
CA VAL A 456 -20.93 -11.88 2.92
C VAL A 456 -21.23 -11.58 1.46
N SER A 457 -22.10 -12.35 0.79
CA SER A 457 -22.44 -12.09 -0.61
C SER A 457 -23.11 -10.74 -0.85
N LEU A 458 -23.95 -10.28 0.10
CA LEU A 458 -24.56 -8.96 0.06
C LEU A 458 -23.52 -7.86 0.27
N LEU A 459 -22.67 -8.03 1.29
CA LEU A 459 -21.64 -7.07 1.65
C LEU A 459 -20.57 -6.95 0.57
N LEU A 460 -20.17 -8.04 -0.10
CA LEU A 460 -19.23 -8.01 -1.21
C LEU A 460 -19.79 -7.21 -2.40
N LYS A 461 -21.07 -7.42 -2.75
CA LYS A 461 -21.73 -6.63 -3.80
C LYS A 461 -21.85 -5.16 -3.42
N PHE A 462 -22.25 -4.89 -2.17
CA PHE A 462 -22.37 -3.52 -1.69
C PHE A 462 -21.02 -2.80 -1.62
N ALA A 463 -19.97 -3.45 -1.10
CA ALA A 463 -18.62 -2.91 -1.02
C ALA A 463 -18.06 -2.56 -2.40
N ASP A 464 -18.27 -3.45 -3.38
CA ASP A 464 -17.86 -3.22 -4.76
C ASP A 464 -18.60 -2.06 -5.41
N ASP A 465 -19.94 -2.09 -5.34
CA ASP A 465 -20.78 -1.05 -5.92
C ASP A 465 -20.53 0.30 -5.25
N LEU A 466 -20.24 0.32 -3.94
CA LEU A 466 -19.96 1.53 -3.18
C LEU A 466 -18.58 2.11 -3.54
N ALA A 467 -17.53 1.28 -3.54
CA ALA A 467 -16.18 1.75 -3.85
C ALA A 467 -16.05 2.29 -5.27
N THR A 468 -16.61 1.56 -6.24
CA THR A 468 -16.62 1.98 -7.65
C THR A 468 -17.47 3.23 -7.86
N TRP A 469 -18.57 3.39 -7.13
CA TRP A 469 -19.39 4.60 -7.21
C TRP A 469 -18.75 5.83 -6.53
N VAL A 470 -18.16 5.68 -5.33
CA VAL A 470 -17.52 6.80 -4.60
C VAL A 470 -16.35 7.38 -5.39
N LEU A 471 -15.61 6.53 -6.10
CA LEU A 471 -14.48 6.92 -6.96
C LEU A 471 -14.85 6.89 -8.45
N ALA A 472 -16.13 6.98 -8.79
CA ALA A 472 -16.53 7.17 -10.19
C ALA A 472 -16.26 8.62 -10.62
N PRO A 473 -15.74 8.88 -11.83
CA PRO A 473 -15.56 10.24 -12.36
C PRO A 473 -16.85 11.07 -12.41
N SER A 474 -18.01 10.41 -12.54
CA SER A 474 -19.34 11.05 -12.51
C SER A 474 -19.83 11.39 -11.11
N SER A 475 -19.19 10.88 -10.05
CA SER A 475 -19.57 11.15 -8.68
C SER A 475 -18.99 12.48 -8.18
N ARG A 476 -19.65 13.12 -7.21
CA ARG A 476 -19.14 14.38 -6.61
C ARG A 476 -17.76 14.21 -5.99
N ALA A 477 -17.49 13.07 -5.37
CA ALA A 477 -16.20 12.77 -4.76
C ALA A 477 -15.13 12.56 -5.83
N GLY A 478 -15.41 11.77 -6.86
CA GLY A 478 -14.52 11.60 -8.02
C GLY A 478 -14.21 12.91 -8.74
N GLN A 479 -15.23 13.74 -9.01
CA GLN A 479 -15.05 15.09 -9.59
C GLN A 479 -14.16 15.97 -8.72
N THR A 480 -14.37 15.96 -7.40
CA THR A 480 -13.53 16.72 -6.46
C THR A 480 -12.08 16.24 -6.52
N ILE A 481 -11.84 14.93 -6.54
CA ILE A 481 -10.49 14.36 -6.66
C ILE A 481 -9.84 14.76 -7.98
N VAL A 482 -10.54 14.62 -9.12
CA VAL A 482 -10.02 15.02 -10.44
C VAL A 482 -9.66 16.51 -10.45
N LEU A 483 -10.54 17.38 -9.94
CA LEU A 483 -10.34 18.84 -9.94
C LEU A 483 -9.20 19.28 -9.00
N THR A 484 -9.10 18.67 -7.81
CA THR A 484 -8.08 19.04 -6.82
C THR A 484 -6.71 18.46 -7.13
N THR A 485 -6.65 17.21 -7.56
CA THR A 485 -5.37 16.50 -7.78
C THR A 485 -4.86 16.58 -9.22
N GLY A 486 -5.73 16.88 -10.19
CA GLY A 486 -5.42 16.83 -11.62
C GLY A 486 -5.17 15.42 -12.17
N LEU A 487 -5.62 14.37 -11.46
CA LEU A 487 -5.53 12.99 -11.94
C LEU A 487 -6.47 12.74 -13.12
N SER A 488 -6.07 11.87 -14.06
CA SER A 488 -6.97 11.47 -15.15
C SER A 488 -8.13 10.63 -14.63
N GLU A 489 -9.29 10.71 -15.29
CA GLU A 489 -10.50 9.98 -14.92
C GLU A 489 -10.24 8.46 -14.79
N ALA A 490 -9.42 7.90 -15.69
CA ALA A 490 -9.03 6.49 -15.65
C ALA A 490 -8.26 6.09 -14.38
N ARG A 491 -7.42 6.98 -13.81
CA ARG A 491 -6.70 6.69 -12.57
C ARG A 491 -7.62 6.71 -11.35
N VAL A 492 -8.63 7.59 -11.37
CA VAL A 492 -9.64 7.66 -10.31
C VAL A 492 -10.53 6.42 -10.32
N GLU A 493 -10.89 5.93 -11.52
CA GLU A 493 -11.59 4.66 -11.67
C GLU A 493 -10.75 3.46 -11.20
N GLN A 494 -9.46 3.40 -11.55
CA GLN A 494 -8.53 2.39 -11.04
C GLN A 494 -8.43 2.40 -9.51
N ALA A 495 -8.39 3.59 -8.89
CA ALA A 495 -8.42 3.72 -7.44
C ALA A 495 -9.72 3.16 -6.84
N GLY A 496 -10.86 3.34 -7.52
CA GLY A 496 -12.14 2.72 -7.17
C GLY A 496 -12.09 1.18 -7.15
N VAL A 497 -11.44 0.58 -8.15
CA VAL A 497 -11.26 -0.87 -8.23
C VAL A 497 -10.34 -1.40 -7.12
N LEU A 498 -9.24 -0.69 -6.83
CA LEU A 498 -8.35 -1.05 -5.72
C LEU A 498 -9.03 -0.94 -4.36
N LEU A 499 -9.81 0.12 -4.13
CA LEU A 499 -10.61 0.28 -2.92
C LEU A 499 -11.63 -0.86 -2.79
N SER A 500 -12.30 -1.24 -3.88
CA SER A 500 -13.19 -2.40 -3.91
C SER A 500 -12.46 -3.68 -3.51
N ALA A 501 -11.26 -3.93 -4.05
CA ALA A 501 -10.47 -5.11 -3.70
C ALA A 501 -10.16 -5.16 -2.19
N VAL A 502 -9.72 -4.04 -1.60
CA VAL A 502 -9.42 -3.95 -0.16
C VAL A 502 -10.68 -4.21 0.69
N LEU A 503 -11.80 -3.55 0.37
CA LEU A 503 -13.05 -3.75 1.11
C LEU A 503 -13.56 -5.20 0.99
N ARG A 504 -13.43 -5.82 -0.20
CA ARG A 504 -13.83 -7.22 -0.41
C ARG A 504 -12.98 -8.18 0.44
N VAL A 505 -11.67 -7.97 0.51
CA VAL A 505 -10.79 -8.75 1.40
C VAL A 505 -11.23 -8.59 2.86
N GLY A 506 -11.51 -7.35 3.31
CA GLY A 506 -12.02 -7.09 4.65
C GLY A 506 -13.34 -7.82 4.94
N VAL A 507 -14.30 -7.79 4.01
CA VAL A 507 -15.57 -8.52 4.12
C VAL A 507 -15.36 -10.04 4.14
N ILE A 508 -14.40 -10.59 3.37
CA ILE A 508 -14.07 -12.02 3.40
C ILE A 508 -13.49 -12.40 4.77
N VAL A 509 -12.56 -11.60 5.31
CA VAL A 509 -11.99 -11.82 6.64
C VAL A 509 -13.09 -11.81 7.71
N LEU A 510 -13.99 -10.82 7.67
CA LEU A 510 -15.16 -10.77 8.56
C LEU A 510 -16.08 -11.99 8.38
N GLY A 511 -16.23 -12.49 7.16
CA GLY A 511 -16.95 -13.72 6.86
C GLY A 511 -16.31 -14.95 7.49
N LEU A 512 -15.00 -15.12 7.34
CA LEU A 512 -14.24 -16.21 7.97
C LEU A 512 -14.32 -16.15 9.50
N LEU A 513 -14.25 -14.93 10.06
CA LEU A 513 -14.44 -14.70 11.48
C LEU A 513 -15.81 -15.11 11.98
N ALA A 514 -16.86 -14.71 11.26
CA ALA A 514 -18.22 -15.09 11.59
C ALA A 514 -18.40 -16.62 11.51
N LEU A 515 -17.73 -17.31 10.57
CA LEU A 515 -17.75 -18.78 10.51
C LEU A 515 -17.01 -19.44 11.67
N ALA A 516 -15.92 -18.84 12.16
CA ALA A 516 -15.16 -19.35 13.30
C ALA A 516 -15.82 -19.04 14.66
N ALA A 517 -16.73 -18.06 14.71
CA ALA A 517 -17.36 -17.59 15.93
C ALA A 517 -18.02 -18.66 16.81
N PRO A 518 -18.80 -19.61 16.27
CA PRO A 518 -19.46 -20.63 17.10
C PRO A 518 -18.48 -21.62 17.75
N PHE A 519 -17.25 -21.71 17.26
CA PHE A 519 -16.20 -22.55 17.82
C PHE A 519 -15.40 -21.86 18.94
N GLY A 520 -15.78 -20.64 19.33
CA GLY A 520 -15.17 -19.91 20.45
C GLY A 520 -13.86 -19.18 20.13
N ASN A 521 -13.37 -19.24 18.89
CA ASN A 521 -12.05 -18.74 18.48
C ASN A 521 -12.00 -17.24 18.09
N LEU A 522 -13.06 -16.48 18.40
CA LEU A 522 -13.14 -15.05 18.07
C LEU A 522 -12.05 -14.24 18.79
N ASN A 523 -11.83 -14.52 20.07
CA ASN A 523 -10.93 -13.74 20.90
C ASN A 523 -9.46 -13.95 20.56
N ALA A 524 -9.05 -15.17 20.22
CA ALA A 524 -7.68 -15.43 19.78
C ALA A 524 -7.38 -14.79 18.41
N PHE A 525 -8.37 -14.71 17.51
CA PHE A 525 -8.21 -13.98 16.25
C PHE A 525 -8.25 -12.45 16.45
N LEU A 526 -9.16 -11.93 17.29
CA LEU A 526 -9.22 -10.51 17.62
C LEU A 526 -7.93 -10.05 18.32
N GLY A 527 -7.35 -10.86 19.20
CA GLY A 527 -6.02 -10.62 19.76
C GLY A 527 -4.90 -10.69 18.71
N GLY A 528 -5.05 -11.53 17.68
CA GLY A 528 -4.17 -11.54 16.50
C GLY A 528 -4.30 -10.27 15.64
N LEU A 529 -5.51 -9.74 15.46
CA LEU A 529 -5.76 -8.44 14.82
C LEU A 529 -5.22 -7.28 15.66
N ASP A 530 -5.31 -7.38 16.99
CA ASP A 530 -4.74 -6.37 17.88
C ASP A 530 -3.20 -6.43 17.87
N SER A 531 -2.62 -7.60 17.68
CA SER A 531 -1.18 -7.75 17.40
C SER A 531 -0.78 -7.09 16.06
N LEU A 532 -1.66 -7.15 15.05
CA LEU A 532 -1.48 -6.42 13.78
C LEU A 532 -1.71 -4.90 13.94
N SER A 533 -2.59 -4.49 14.86
CA SER A 533 -2.89 -3.08 15.18
C SER A 533 -1.75 -2.42 15.97
N GLY A 534 -1.14 -3.17 16.90
CA GLY A 534 0.03 -2.76 17.70
C GLY A 534 1.31 -2.54 16.89
N GLY A 535 1.32 -3.04 15.65
CA GLY A 535 2.31 -2.77 14.62
C GLY A 535 3.28 -3.93 14.39
N LEU A 536 3.64 -4.14 13.12
CA LEU A 536 4.67 -5.11 12.73
C LEU A 536 6.06 -4.57 13.08
N LYS A 537 6.80 -5.27 13.94
CA LYS A 537 8.23 -5.01 14.15
C LYS A 537 8.99 -5.48 12.92
N ILE A 538 9.50 -4.53 12.12
CA ILE A 538 10.46 -4.80 11.03
C ILE A 538 11.77 -4.13 11.42
N GLY A 539 12.74 -4.93 11.90
CA GLY A 539 13.96 -4.42 12.51
C GLY A 539 13.68 -3.66 13.81
N GLU A 540 14.21 -2.43 13.93
CA GLU A 540 14.03 -1.56 15.11
C GLU A 540 12.76 -0.69 15.05
N THR A 541 12.07 -0.66 13.90
CA THR A 541 10.90 0.20 13.68
C THR A 541 9.60 -0.59 13.78
N THR A 542 8.62 -0.06 14.53
CA THR A 542 7.27 -0.62 14.64
C THR A 542 6.35 0.02 13.60
N LEU A 543 6.02 -0.73 12.56
CA LEU A 543 5.08 -0.29 11.51
C LEU A 543 3.66 -0.49 12.01
N ARG A 544 3.08 0.58 12.57
CA ARG A 544 1.66 0.62 12.97
C ARG A 544 0.78 1.01 11.77
N PRO A 545 -0.44 0.46 11.64
CA PRO A 545 -1.39 0.89 10.61
C PRO A 545 -1.70 2.39 10.67
N SER A 546 -1.70 2.98 11.87
CA SER A 546 -1.81 4.43 12.07
C SER A 546 -0.64 5.20 11.47
N SER A 547 0.59 4.70 11.60
CA SER A 547 1.78 5.28 10.96
C SER A 547 1.68 5.21 9.44
N VAL A 548 1.12 4.13 8.88
CA VAL A 548 0.86 4.02 7.44
C VAL A 548 -0.17 5.05 7.00
N MET A 549 -1.27 5.22 7.73
CA MET A 549 -2.28 6.23 7.42
C MET A 549 -1.70 7.65 7.49
N TYR A 550 -0.93 7.95 8.54
CA TYR A 550 -0.24 9.23 8.69
C TYR A 550 0.76 9.46 7.57
N ALA A 551 1.52 8.44 7.18
CA ALA A 551 2.45 8.51 6.06
C ALA A 551 1.76 8.76 4.71
N VAL A 552 0.63 8.10 4.45
CA VAL A 552 -0.18 8.36 3.24
C VAL A 552 -0.71 9.79 3.26
N LEU A 553 -1.20 10.28 4.41
CA LEU A 553 -1.66 11.65 4.55
C LEU A 553 -0.53 12.66 4.29
N VAL A 554 0.63 12.48 4.92
CA VAL A 554 1.81 13.32 4.71
C VAL A 554 2.25 13.28 3.24
N PHE A 555 2.33 12.09 2.64
CA PHE A 555 2.64 11.94 1.22
C PHE A 555 1.68 12.74 0.33
N LEU A 556 0.36 12.61 0.56
CA LEU A 556 -0.66 13.32 -0.22
C LEU A 556 -0.59 14.84 -0.05
N VAL A 557 -0.35 15.32 1.17
CA VAL A 557 -0.20 16.76 1.46
C VAL A 557 1.04 17.31 0.77
N VAL A 558 2.20 16.67 0.93
CA VAL A 558 3.45 17.10 0.29
C VAL A 558 3.31 17.02 -1.23
N TRP A 559 2.70 15.97 -1.76
CA TRP A 559 2.39 15.85 -3.18
C TRP A 559 1.52 16.99 -3.70
N ALA A 560 0.45 17.34 -2.98
CA ALA A 560 -0.44 18.43 -3.36
C ALA A 560 0.28 19.78 -3.36
N VAL A 561 1.11 20.05 -2.35
CA VAL A 561 1.95 21.26 -2.28
C VAL A 561 2.93 21.31 -3.44
N MET A 562 3.62 20.20 -3.74
CA MET A 562 4.58 20.15 -4.85
C MET A 562 3.90 20.30 -6.20
N GLN A 563 2.69 19.79 -6.39
CA GLN A 563 1.90 20.02 -7.61
C GLN A 563 1.44 21.48 -7.74
N ALA A 564 1.03 22.11 -6.64
CA ALA A 564 0.68 23.52 -6.65
C ALA A 564 1.89 24.40 -7.00
N PHE A 565 3.05 24.10 -6.40
CA PHE A 565 4.32 24.75 -6.73
C PHE A 565 4.72 24.52 -8.19
N GLN A 566 4.61 23.29 -8.68
CA GLN A 566 4.92 22.94 -10.06
C GLN A 566 4.07 23.75 -11.06
N ARG A 567 2.76 23.83 -10.83
CA ARG A 567 1.84 24.60 -11.68
C ARG A 567 2.16 26.10 -11.63
N TRP A 568 2.42 26.63 -10.45
CA TRP A 568 2.86 28.02 -10.31
C TRP A 568 4.17 28.28 -11.08
N LEU A 569 5.13 27.37 -10.98
CA LEU A 569 6.40 27.47 -11.67
C LEU A 569 6.24 27.39 -13.20
N SER A 570 5.46 26.43 -13.71
CA SER A 570 5.27 26.22 -15.16
C SER A 570 4.38 27.26 -15.82
N ASP A 571 3.31 27.68 -15.14
CA ASP A 571 2.24 28.45 -15.77
C ASP A 571 2.36 29.95 -15.44
N THR A 572 3.03 30.31 -14.35
CA THR A 572 3.13 31.71 -13.88
C THR A 572 4.55 32.26 -13.94
N TYR A 573 5.54 31.53 -13.41
CA TYR A 573 6.91 32.04 -13.25
C TYR A 573 7.77 31.86 -14.51
N LEU A 574 7.96 30.62 -14.98
CA LEU A 574 8.80 30.32 -16.14
C LEU A 574 8.38 31.06 -17.42
N PRO A 575 7.08 31.26 -17.73
CA PRO A 575 6.67 32.00 -18.92
C PRO A 575 7.14 33.45 -18.97
N LYS A 576 7.38 34.06 -17.80
CA LYS A 576 7.83 35.46 -17.65
C LYS A 576 9.35 35.62 -17.72
N THR A 577 10.11 34.54 -17.88
CA THR A 577 11.58 34.60 -18.02
C THR A 577 11.99 34.59 -19.50
N GLU A 578 13.19 35.08 -19.83
CA GLU A 578 13.73 35.03 -21.20
C GLU A 578 14.26 33.64 -21.61
N LEU A 579 13.92 32.60 -20.86
CA LEU A 579 14.34 31.22 -21.13
C LEU A 579 13.63 30.65 -22.38
N ASP A 580 14.36 29.87 -23.17
CA ASP A 580 13.84 29.15 -24.32
C ASP A 580 12.94 27.97 -23.91
N ALA A 581 12.16 27.44 -24.85
CA ALA A 581 11.23 26.34 -24.60
C ALA A 581 11.94 25.07 -24.07
N GLY A 582 13.18 24.83 -24.52
CA GLY A 582 14.02 23.73 -24.05
C GLY A 582 14.34 23.85 -22.56
N ALA A 583 14.93 24.98 -22.14
CA ALA A 583 15.28 25.20 -20.74
C ALA A 583 14.06 25.20 -19.81
N ARG A 584 12.94 25.82 -20.22
CA ARG A 584 11.70 25.81 -19.44
C ARG A 584 11.19 24.38 -19.19
N ASN A 585 11.19 23.54 -20.22
CA ASN A 585 10.76 22.15 -20.10
C ASN A 585 11.71 21.32 -19.23
N SER A 586 13.03 21.54 -19.36
CA SER A 586 14.03 20.88 -18.52
C SER A 586 13.86 21.23 -17.05
N ILE A 587 13.72 22.52 -16.71
CA ILE A 587 13.51 22.97 -15.33
C ILE A 587 12.23 22.37 -14.76
N SER A 588 11.12 22.48 -15.51
CA SER A 588 9.82 21.89 -15.11
C SER A 588 9.94 20.39 -14.82
N THR A 589 10.64 19.66 -15.69
CA THR A 589 10.84 18.20 -15.52
C THR A 589 11.68 17.88 -14.29
N VAL A 590 12.78 18.61 -14.06
CA VAL A 590 13.64 18.42 -12.87
C VAL A 590 12.89 18.73 -11.59
N THR A 591 12.18 19.85 -11.52
CA THR A 591 11.37 20.22 -10.35
C THR A 591 10.31 19.17 -10.05
N ARG A 592 9.66 18.61 -11.07
CA ARG A 592 8.68 17.54 -10.90
C ARG A 592 9.29 16.28 -10.29
N TYR A 593 10.46 15.85 -10.76
CA TYR A 593 11.14 14.69 -10.19
C TYR A 593 11.61 14.94 -8.75
N LEU A 594 12.14 16.14 -8.46
CA LEU A 594 12.48 16.53 -7.08
C LEU A 594 11.24 16.54 -6.17
N GLY A 595 10.10 17.02 -6.67
CA GLY A 595 8.83 16.99 -5.94
C GLY A 595 8.34 15.56 -5.65
N ILE A 596 8.48 14.63 -6.60
CA ILE A 596 8.18 13.21 -6.39
C ILE A 596 9.09 12.63 -5.30
N ILE A 597 10.41 12.86 -5.41
CA ILE A 597 11.40 12.37 -4.44
C ILE A 597 11.10 12.93 -3.04
N ALA A 598 10.79 14.23 -2.94
CA ALA A 598 10.43 14.86 -1.67
C ALA A 598 9.16 14.23 -1.06
N ALA A 599 8.09 14.05 -1.85
CA ALA A 599 6.86 13.41 -1.35
C ALA A 599 7.13 11.99 -0.83
N VAL A 600 7.92 11.19 -1.56
CA VAL A 600 8.30 9.84 -1.15
C VAL A 600 9.15 9.85 0.12
N LEU A 601 10.18 10.70 0.19
CA LEU A 601 11.05 10.80 1.36
C LEU A 601 10.25 11.16 2.62
N TRP A 602 9.40 12.18 2.54
CA TRP A 602 8.57 12.61 3.68
C TRP A 602 7.54 11.55 4.07
N GLY A 603 6.96 10.83 3.09
CA GLY A 603 6.10 9.68 3.36
C GLY A 603 6.84 8.56 4.10
N LEU A 604 8.09 8.25 3.70
CA LEU A 604 8.92 7.24 4.37
C LEU A 604 9.34 7.69 5.78
N THR A 605 9.65 8.97 5.99
CA THR A 605 9.93 9.51 7.33
C THR A 605 8.70 9.39 8.23
N ALA A 606 7.51 9.68 7.71
CA ALA A 606 6.25 9.52 8.44
C ALA A 606 5.91 8.05 8.76
N LEU A 607 6.49 7.07 8.04
CA LEU A 607 6.44 5.65 8.40
C LEU A 607 7.38 5.29 9.56
N GLY A 608 8.18 6.23 10.06
CA GLY A 608 9.19 6.00 11.10
C GLY A 608 10.51 5.44 10.57
N ILE A 609 10.73 5.46 9.25
CA ILE A 609 12.02 5.11 8.65
C ILE A 609 12.96 6.30 8.84
N GLY A 610 13.99 6.12 9.68
CA GLY A 610 14.99 7.16 9.98
C GLY A 610 15.67 7.70 8.72
N PHE A 611 15.92 9.01 8.70
CA PHE A 611 16.58 9.71 7.60
C PHE A 611 17.98 9.13 7.33
N GLU A 612 18.62 8.56 8.35
CA GLU A 612 19.96 7.96 8.31
C GLU A 612 20.02 6.79 7.33
N LYS A 613 18.98 5.95 7.29
CA LYS A 613 18.90 4.79 6.38
C LYS A 613 18.71 5.21 4.94
N LEU A 614 17.95 6.28 4.71
CA LEU A 614 17.73 6.86 3.39
C LEU A 614 18.95 7.64 2.91
N ALA A 615 19.67 8.31 3.83
CA ALA A 615 20.87 9.06 3.53
C ALA A 615 21.95 8.19 2.88
N LEU A 616 22.08 6.92 3.26
CA LEU A 616 23.06 6.00 2.66
C LEU A 616 22.75 5.74 1.18
N VAL A 617 21.48 5.47 0.83
CA VAL A 617 21.04 5.26 -0.56
C VAL A 617 21.18 6.55 -1.38
N VAL A 618 20.75 7.68 -0.81
CA VAL A 618 20.87 8.99 -1.45
C VAL A 618 22.34 9.37 -1.64
N SER A 619 23.23 9.05 -0.70
CA SER A 619 24.67 9.29 -0.81
C SER A 619 25.28 8.48 -1.93
N ALA A 620 25.02 7.17 -2.00
CA ALA A 620 25.51 6.31 -3.07
C ALA A 620 25.01 6.76 -4.45
N LEU A 621 23.72 7.12 -4.56
CA LEU A 621 23.13 7.65 -5.78
C LEU A 621 23.75 9.00 -6.18
N SER A 622 23.96 9.90 -5.21
CA SER A 622 24.57 11.21 -5.46
C SER A 622 26.01 11.09 -5.95
N VAL A 623 26.79 10.17 -5.37
CA VAL A 623 28.14 9.86 -5.83
C VAL A 623 28.12 9.29 -7.26
N GLY A 624 27.22 8.34 -7.55
CA GLY A 624 27.06 7.78 -8.90
C GLY A 624 26.67 8.84 -9.95
N ILE A 625 25.71 9.71 -9.62
CA ILE A 625 25.32 10.83 -10.48
C ILE A 625 26.47 11.82 -10.65
N GLY A 626 27.22 12.12 -9.58
CA GLY A 626 28.39 12.99 -9.61
C GLY A 626 29.47 12.48 -10.57
N PHE A 627 29.78 11.18 -10.52
CA PHE A 627 30.71 10.56 -11.47
C PHE A 627 30.17 10.61 -12.92
N GLY A 628 28.87 10.38 -13.12
CA GLY A 628 28.25 10.49 -14.44
C GLY A 628 28.26 11.92 -15.01
N LEU A 629 28.13 12.93 -14.15
CA LEU A 629 28.08 14.34 -14.54
C LEU A 629 29.48 14.98 -14.64
N GLN A 630 30.53 14.31 -14.16
CA GLN A 630 31.90 14.85 -14.09
C GLN A 630 32.37 15.47 -15.42
N ALA A 631 32.20 14.76 -16.54
CA ALA A 631 32.63 15.25 -17.85
C ALA A 631 31.83 16.47 -18.33
N ILE A 632 30.54 16.56 -17.99
CA ILE A 632 29.69 17.69 -18.36
C ILE A 632 30.09 18.92 -17.54
N THR A 633 30.26 18.76 -16.23
CA THR A 633 30.71 19.84 -15.33
C THR A 633 32.10 20.32 -15.72
N GLN A 634 33.03 19.42 -16.05
CA GLN A 634 34.37 19.78 -16.49
C GLN A 634 34.33 20.66 -17.75
N ASN A 635 33.56 20.27 -18.77
CA ASN A 635 33.41 21.07 -20.00
C ASN A 635 32.75 22.43 -19.74
N PHE A 636 31.74 22.48 -18.86
CA PHE A 636 31.07 23.72 -18.47
C PHE A 636 32.03 24.69 -17.78
N VAL A 637 32.75 24.21 -16.77
CA VAL A 637 33.73 25.01 -16.02
C VAL A 637 34.87 25.46 -16.94
N SER A 638 35.39 24.57 -17.79
CA SER A 638 36.39 24.94 -18.79
C SER A 638 35.88 26.00 -19.76
N GLY A 639 34.59 25.95 -20.15
CA GLY A 639 33.97 26.99 -20.97
C GLY A 639 33.93 28.36 -20.28
N LEU A 640 33.59 28.40 -19.01
CA LEU A 640 33.62 29.65 -18.21
C LEU A 640 35.04 30.21 -18.09
N ILE A 641 36.04 29.35 -17.86
CA ILE A 641 37.46 29.75 -17.80
C ILE A 641 37.91 30.34 -19.14
N LEU A 642 37.59 29.70 -20.27
CA LEU A 642 37.93 30.23 -21.60
C LEU A 642 37.31 31.61 -21.86
N LEU A 643 36.07 31.85 -21.41
CA LEU A 643 35.40 33.14 -21.56
C LEU A 643 35.98 34.22 -20.65
N ALA A 644 36.39 33.86 -19.44
CA ALA A 644 36.94 34.76 -18.43
C ALA A 644 38.40 35.14 -18.73
N GLU A 645 39.28 34.15 -18.92
CA GLU A 645 40.72 34.35 -19.11
C GLU A 645 41.10 34.65 -20.58
N ARG A 646 40.26 34.26 -21.53
CA ARG A 646 40.44 34.48 -22.98
C ARG A 646 41.83 34.08 -23.52
N PRO A 647 42.34 32.87 -23.24
CA PRO A 647 43.59 32.37 -23.82
C PRO A 647 43.51 32.21 -25.35
N VAL A 648 42.29 32.07 -25.87
CA VAL A 648 41.96 32.08 -27.29
C VAL A 648 40.67 32.88 -27.49
N LYS A 649 40.54 33.56 -28.63
CA LYS A 649 39.37 34.41 -28.95
C LYS A 649 38.71 33.97 -30.25
N ILE A 650 37.44 34.32 -30.41
CA ILE A 650 36.74 34.15 -31.69
C ILE A 650 37.51 34.93 -32.78
N GLY A 651 37.87 34.25 -33.86
CA GLY A 651 38.69 34.78 -34.95
C GLY A 651 40.18 34.41 -34.88
N ASP A 652 40.66 33.88 -33.75
CA ASP A 652 42.05 33.42 -33.64
C ASP A 652 42.29 32.15 -34.46
N TRP A 653 43.47 32.09 -35.09
CA TRP A 653 43.97 30.87 -35.72
C TRP A 653 44.76 30.05 -34.70
N VAL A 654 44.25 28.86 -34.39
CA VAL A 654 44.82 27.99 -33.36
C VAL A 654 45.18 26.63 -33.94
N LYS A 655 46.21 26.01 -33.34
CA LYS A 655 46.62 24.63 -33.61
C LYS A 655 46.50 23.79 -32.34
N LEU A 656 45.75 22.70 -32.42
CA LEU A 656 45.53 21.72 -31.36
C LEU A 656 45.91 20.33 -31.88
N GLY A 657 47.07 19.83 -31.45
CA GLY A 657 47.66 18.61 -32.03
C GLY A 657 47.96 18.81 -33.52
N ASP A 658 47.41 17.91 -34.35
CA ASP A 658 47.58 17.95 -35.81
C ASP A 658 46.51 18.79 -36.52
N GLN A 659 45.49 19.26 -35.80
CA GLN A 659 44.38 20.02 -36.37
C GLN A 659 44.59 21.52 -36.15
N GLU A 660 44.38 22.33 -37.18
CA GLU A 660 44.51 23.78 -37.13
C GLU A 660 43.36 24.48 -37.86
N GLY A 661 42.95 25.64 -37.37
CA GLY A 661 41.83 26.38 -37.94
C GLY A 661 41.42 27.60 -37.11
N ASP A 662 40.41 28.32 -37.60
CA ASP A 662 39.94 29.56 -37.01
C ASP A 662 38.77 29.32 -36.04
N ILE A 663 38.83 29.92 -34.86
CA ILE A 663 37.73 29.80 -33.88
C ILE A 663 36.51 30.58 -34.38
N LYS A 664 35.39 29.89 -34.57
CA LYS A 664 34.11 30.50 -34.98
C LYS A 664 33.22 30.85 -33.81
N ARG A 665 33.12 29.95 -32.83
CA ARG A 665 32.22 30.13 -31.70
C ARG A 665 32.73 29.38 -30.47
N ILE A 666 32.68 30.02 -29.32
CA ILE A 666 32.91 29.37 -28.02
C ILE A 666 31.53 29.23 -27.37
N SER A 667 31.07 27.97 -27.23
CA SER A 667 29.84 27.64 -26.52
C SER A 667 30.16 27.15 -25.11
N VAL A 668 29.13 26.96 -24.28
CA VAL A 668 29.27 26.57 -22.87
C VAL A 668 30.04 25.26 -22.67
N ARG A 669 29.90 24.27 -23.58
CA ARG A 669 30.52 22.94 -23.46
C ARG A 669 31.58 22.62 -24.51
N SER A 670 31.61 23.37 -25.60
CA SER A 670 32.47 23.09 -26.76
C SER A 670 32.79 24.36 -27.52
N THR A 671 33.92 24.33 -28.23
CA THR A 671 34.36 25.39 -29.12
C THR A 671 34.37 24.85 -30.56
N GLU A 672 33.84 25.64 -31.47
CA GLU A 672 33.75 25.34 -32.91
C GLU A 672 34.93 26.00 -33.63
N ILE A 673 35.79 25.19 -34.26
CA ILE A 673 36.97 25.61 -35.02
C ILE A 673 36.72 25.26 -36.49
N GLN A 674 36.79 26.24 -37.39
CA GLN A 674 36.68 26.00 -38.82
C GLN A 674 38.05 25.70 -39.42
N VAL A 675 38.18 24.51 -40.02
CA VAL A 675 39.41 24.03 -40.65
C VAL A 675 39.54 24.63 -42.07
N GLY A 676 40.73 24.56 -42.68
CA GLY A 676 41.02 25.13 -44.00
C GLY A 676 40.13 24.60 -45.14
N ASP A 677 39.56 23.40 -45.00
CA ASP A 677 38.58 22.82 -45.94
C ASP A 677 37.13 23.29 -45.71
N LYS A 678 36.93 24.24 -44.77
CA LYS A 678 35.65 24.80 -44.29
C LYS A 678 34.81 23.85 -43.44
N SER A 679 35.28 22.65 -43.10
CA SER A 679 34.63 21.79 -42.12
C SER A 679 34.68 22.41 -40.71
N THR A 680 33.73 22.04 -39.83
CA THR A 680 33.68 22.51 -38.43
C THR A 680 34.11 21.40 -37.49
N LEU A 681 35.24 21.61 -36.82
CA LEU A 681 35.72 20.79 -35.73
C LEU A 681 35.09 21.26 -34.41
N ILE A 682 34.35 20.36 -33.74
CA ILE A 682 33.75 20.62 -32.43
C ILE A 682 34.67 20.04 -31.36
N VAL A 683 35.36 20.91 -30.63
CA VAL A 683 36.30 20.53 -29.57
C VAL A 683 35.65 20.72 -28.20
N PRO A 684 35.64 19.71 -27.30
CA PRO A 684 35.22 19.90 -25.92
C PRO A 684 36.07 20.96 -25.22
N ASN A 685 35.44 21.85 -24.45
CA ASN A 685 36.19 22.93 -23.79
C ASN A 685 37.25 22.41 -22.82
N SER A 686 37.02 21.24 -22.21
CA SER A 686 38.01 20.62 -21.33
C SER A 686 39.31 20.29 -22.06
N GLU A 687 39.26 19.93 -23.35
CA GLU A 687 40.45 19.66 -24.14
C GLU A 687 41.25 20.92 -24.39
N LEU A 688 40.59 22.06 -24.58
CA LEU A 688 41.28 23.33 -24.80
C LEU A 688 41.99 23.86 -23.54
N ILE A 689 41.53 23.46 -22.35
CA ILE A 689 42.19 23.82 -21.08
C ILE A 689 43.28 22.82 -20.71
N THR A 690 43.10 21.54 -21.02
CA THR A 690 44.00 20.47 -20.56
C THR A 690 45.12 20.11 -21.54
N LYS A 691 44.92 20.32 -22.84
CA LYS A 691 45.94 20.04 -23.88
C LYS A 691 46.66 21.31 -24.30
N THR A 692 47.91 21.16 -24.77
CA THR A 692 48.70 22.28 -25.31
C THR A 692 48.06 22.83 -26.60
N ILE A 693 47.78 24.13 -26.61
CA ILE A 693 47.32 24.86 -27.79
C ILE A 693 48.40 25.85 -28.21
N ARG A 694 48.63 25.96 -29.51
CA ARG A 694 49.43 27.04 -30.08
C ARG A 694 48.53 28.05 -30.77
N ASN A 695 48.42 29.25 -30.21
CA ASN A 695 47.70 30.36 -30.82
C ASN A 695 48.65 31.10 -31.78
N MET A 696 48.31 31.13 -33.06
CA MET A 696 49.16 31.70 -34.11
C MET A 696 48.92 33.20 -34.29
N THR A 697 47.79 33.74 -33.85
CA THR A 697 47.38 35.13 -34.11
C THR A 697 47.31 36.01 -32.86
N MET A 698 47.61 35.45 -31.68
CA MET A 698 47.58 36.19 -30.42
C MET A 698 48.46 37.44 -30.50
N GLY A 699 47.91 38.59 -30.11
CA GLY A 699 48.66 39.84 -29.98
C GLY A 699 49.20 40.41 -31.29
N ASN A 700 48.55 40.15 -32.45
CA ASN A 700 49.02 40.58 -33.77
C ASN A 700 50.40 40.01 -34.13
N ALA A 701 50.59 38.70 -33.89
CA ALA A 701 51.84 38.02 -34.23
C ALA A 701 52.18 38.21 -35.72
N GLN A 702 53.44 38.58 -36.01
CA GLN A 702 53.97 38.65 -37.37
C GLN A 702 54.21 37.23 -37.91
N GLY A 703 54.00 37.04 -39.21
CA GLY A 703 54.31 35.78 -39.87
C GLY A 703 55.79 35.70 -40.24
N ARG A 704 56.51 34.63 -39.88
CA ARG A 704 57.90 34.42 -40.31
C ARG A 704 57.95 33.49 -41.51
N ILE A 705 58.41 34.02 -42.64
CA ILE A 705 58.82 33.25 -43.81
C ILE A 705 60.20 32.66 -43.52
N GLN A 706 60.38 31.39 -43.86
CA GLN A 706 61.68 30.72 -43.89
C GLN A 706 61.85 30.08 -45.26
N ILE A 707 62.94 30.43 -45.94
CA ILE A 707 63.36 29.83 -47.22
C ILE A 707 64.71 29.16 -46.98
N GLN A 708 64.75 27.85 -47.17
CA GLN A 708 65.94 27.03 -47.04
C GLN A 708 66.21 26.28 -48.34
N PHE A 709 67.44 26.33 -48.82
CA PHE A 709 67.90 25.62 -50.03
C PHE A 709 69.43 25.49 -50.01
N SER A 710 69.98 24.66 -50.89
CA SER A 710 71.42 24.45 -50.99
C SER A 710 71.94 24.92 -52.36
N VAL A 711 73.18 25.42 -52.40
CA VAL A 711 73.88 25.81 -53.63
C VAL A 711 75.27 25.18 -53.71
N PRO A 712 75.84 24.97 -54.90
CA PRO A 712 77.22 24.49 -55.09
C PRO A 712 78.28 25.39 -54.43
N LEU A 713 79.40 24.80 -53.99
CA LEU A 713 80.51 25.52 -53.34
C LEU A 713 81.15 26.61 -54.23
N ASN A 714 81.07 26.46 -55.55
CA ASN A 714 81.59 27.42 -56.53
C ASN A 714 80.63 28.59 -56.82
N THR A 715 79.50 28.68 -56.12
CA THR A 715 78.54 29.78 -56.27
C THR A 715 79.06 31.06 -55.61
N ASP A 716 78.86 32.21 -56.26
CA ASP A 716 79.08 33.51 -55.61
C ASP A 716 78.00 33.77 -54.56
N VAL A 717 78.30 33.40 -53.30
CA VAL A 717 77.39 33.53 -52.17
C VAL A 717 77.12 35.01 -51.82
N ALA A 718 78.05 35.92 -52.13
CA ALA A 718 77.85 37.35 -51.88
C ALA A 718 76.80 37.91 -52.85
N ALA A 719 76.89 37.56 -54.13
CA ALA A 719 75.88 37.90 -55.13
C ALA A 719 74.51 37.26 -54.81
N LEU A 720 74.49 35.98 -54.43
CA LEU A 720 73.28 35.27 -54.02
C LEU A 720 72.58 35.94 -52.84
N ARG A 721 73.35 36.32 -51.80
CA ARG A 721 72.83 37.01 -50.63
C ARG A 721 72.17 38.33 -51.01
N GLN A 722 72.79 39.11 -51.90
CA GLN A 722 72.23 40.37 -52.36
C GLN A 722 70.92 40.16 -53.12
N ILE A 723 70.88 39.19 -54.05
CA ILE A 723 69.66 38.87 -54.82
C ILE A 723 68.50 38.46 -53.90
N LEU A 724 68.76 37.67 -52.85
CA LEU A 724 67.74 37.30 -51.87
C LEU A 724 67.24 38.51 -51.07
N LEU A 725 68.14 39.37 -50.58
CA LEU A 725 67.77 40.57 -49.84
C LEU A 725 66.99 41.56 -50.71
N ASP A 726 67.36 41.72 -51.98
CA ASP A 726 66.66 42.53 -52.95
C ASP A 726 65.26 41.94 -53.23
N ALA A 727 65.17 40.63 -53.44
CA ALA A 727 63.88 39.95 -53.62
C ALA A 727 62.94 40.11 -52.41
N TYR A 728 63.48 40.08 -51.19
CA TYR A 728 62.69 40.38 -49.99
C TYR A 728 62.26 41.84 -49.91
N THR A 729 63.14 42.78 -50.30
CA THR A 729 62.85 44.22 -50.24
C THR A 729 61.83 44.66 -51.29
N ASP A 730 61.88 44.04 -52.48
CA ASP A 730 60.96 44.32 -53.59
C ASP A 730 59.54 43.76 -53.36
N HIS A 731 59.40 42.78 -52.48
CA HIS A 731 58.14 42.07 -52.29
C HIS A 731 57.17 42.88 -51.40
N PRO A 732 55.99 43.31 -51.90
CA PRO A 732 55.11 44.24 -51.18
C PRO A 732 54.53 43.68 -49.88
N GLY A 733 54.48 42.35 -49.74
CA GLY A 733 54.03 41.67 -48.52
C GLY A 733 55.07 41.53 -47.39
N VAL A 734 56.36 41.79 -47.66
CA VAL A 734 57.44 41.65 -46.68
C VAL A 734 57.59 42.94 -45.86
N LEU A 735 57.72 42.81 -44.55
CA LEU A 735 57.92 43.92 -43.63
C LEU A 735 59.39 44.35 -43.62
N SER A 736 59.62 45.66 -43.53
CA SER A 736 60.96 46.22 -43.36
C SER A 736 61.50 46.08 -41.93
N ASP A 737 60.62 45.90 -40.94
CA ASP A 737 60.96 45.66 -39.54
C ASP A 737 60.13 44.49 -38.97
N PRO A 738 60.75 43.37 -38.56
CA PRO A 738 62.18 43.09 -38.55
C PRO A 738 62.79 42.91 -39.94
N ALA A 739 64.04 43.36 -40.12
CA ALA A 739 64.75 43.28 -41.39
C ALA A 739 64.96 41.81 -41.85
N PRO A 740 64.83 41.52 -43.17
CA PRO A 740 65.17 40.21 -43.72
C PRO A 740 66.62 39.83 -43.46
N SER A 741 66.86 38.54 -43.26
CA SER A 741 68.19 38.00 -42.96
C SER A 741 68.48 36.75 -43.77
N VAL A 742 69.73 36.59 -44.17
CA VAL A 742 70.22 35.44 -44.94
C VAL A 742 71.46 34.91 -44.22
N PHE A 743 71.45 33.63 -43.87
CA PHE A 743 72.52 32.95 -43.17
C PHE A 743 73.01 31.75 -43.99
N ILE A 744 74.28 31.40 -43.80
CA ILE A 744 74.83 30.11 -44.19
C ILE A 744 74.63 29.19 -42.99
N ASP A 745 73.81 28.17 -43.16
CA ASP A 745 73.44 27.20 -42.10
C ASP A 745 74.52 26.12 -41.95
N SER A 746 75.07 25.65 -43.07
CA SER A 746 76.19 24.69 -43.10
C SER A 746 76.92 24.68 -44.44
N ILE A 747 78.16 24.18 -44.47
CA ILE A 747 78.95 23.91 -45.68
C ILE A 747 79.40 22.45 -45.60
N ALA A 748 78.86 21.59 -46.46
CA ALA A 748 79.12 20.14 -46.46
C ALA A 748 78.94 19.54 -47.86
N ASN A 749 79.69 18.48 -48.17
CA ASN A 749 79.54 17.69 -49.41
C ASN A 749 79.59 18.52 -50.71
N GLY A 750 80.41 19.58 -50.74
CA GLY A 750 80.52 20.47 -51.90
C GLY A 750 79.30 21.39 -52.12
N GLN A 751 78.42 21.53 -51.12
CA GLN A 751 77.28 22.44 -51.12
C GLN A 751 77.27 23.38 -49.89
N ILE A 752 76.63 24.52 -50.05
CA ILE A 752 76.40 25.56 -49.06
C ILE A 752 74.89 25.61 -48.79
N ALA A 753 74.47 25.29 -47.57
CA ALA A 753 73.07 25.37 -47.16
C ALA A 753 72.76 26.82 -46.75
N ILE A 754 71.81 27.43 -47.43
CA ILE A 754 71.33 28.79 -47.17
C ILE A 754 70.02 28.70 -46.41
N ASN A 755 69.91 29.48 -45.33
CA ASN A 755 68.69 29.63 -44.56
C ASN A 755 68.38 31.12 -44.41
N SER A 756 67.21 31.54 -44.87
CA SER A 756 66.83 32.94 -44.92
C SER A 756 65.45 33.17 -44.32
N PHE A 757 65.30 34.31 -43.64
CA PHE A 757 64.11 34.70 -42.91
C PHE A 757 63.63 36.08 -43.35
N ALA A 758 62.31 36.19 -43.52
CA ALA A 758 61.62 37.46 -43.73
C ALA A 758 60.32 37.46 -42.93
N TYR A 759 59.79 38.64 -42.62
CA TYR A 759 58.55 38.77 -41.85
C TYR A 759 57.44 39.38 -42.71
N VAL A 760 56.20 38.96 -42.47
CA VAL A 760 54.99 39.47 -43.14
C VAL A 760 53.96 39.90 -42.09
N SER A 761 52.96 40.66 -42.52
CA SER A 761 51.92 41.27 -41.65
C SER A 761 51.17 40.29 -40.76
N GLY A 762 51.12 38.99 -41.12
CA GLY A 762 50.60 37.96 -40.23
C GLY A 762 50.79 36.54 -40.76
N PRO A 763 50.58 35.52 -39.91
CA PRO A 763 50.79 34.11 -40.26
C PRO A 763 50.03 33.67 -41.52
N ARG A 764 48.83 34.20 -41.76
CA ARG A 764 47.99 33.84 -42.91
C ARG A 764 48.60 34.27 -44.26
N ALA A 765 49.45 35.31 -44.27
CA ALA A 765 50.10 35.79 -45.47
C ALA A 765 51.37 35.01 -45.84
N VAL A 766 51.94 34.23 -44.89
CA VAL A 766 53.23 33.55 -45.03
C VAL A 766 53.26 32.61 -46.23
N TYR A 767 52.22 31.79 -46.41
CA TYR A 767 52.23 30.79 -47.47
C TYR A 767 52.23 31.42 -48.87
N GLY A 768 51.36 32.41 -49.09
CA GLY A 768 51.26 33.14 -50.37
C GLY A 768 52.54 33.91 -50.67
N ALA A 769 52.98 34.76 -49.74
CA ALA A 769 54.20 35.57 -49.92
C ALA A 769 55.45 34.70 -50.11
N ARG A 770 55.59 33.58 -49.37
CA ARG A 770 56.70 32.65 -49.58
C ARG A 770 56.69 32.04 -50.98
N SER A 771 55.51 31.67 -51.49
CA SER A 771 55.40 31.12 -52.85
C SER A 771 55.76 32.15 -53.91
N GLU A 772 55.29 33.38 -53.78
CA GLU A 772 55.64 34.50 -54.66
C GLU A 772 57.15 34.78 -54.64
N LEU A 773 57.75 34.83 -53.45
CA LEU A 773 59.20 34.96 -53.26
C LEU A 773 59.97 33.81 -53.92
N TYR A 774 59.51 32.56 -53.83
CA TYR A 774 60.15 31.45 -54.53
C TYR A 774 60.17 31.66 -56.04
N PHE A 775 59.07 32.11 -56.65
CA PHE A 775 59.04 32.41 -58.09
C PHE A 775 60.03 33.51 -58.47
N THR A 776 60.05 34.62 -57.71
CA THR A 776 60.97 35.73 -57.96
C THR A 776 62.44 35.32 -57.78
N VAL A 777 62.76 34.58 -56.72
CA VAL A 777 64.12 34.15 -56.43
C VAL A 777 64.63 33.17 -57.49
N LEU A 778 63.81 32.20 -57.89
CA LEU A 778 64.18 31.24 -58.96
C LEU A 778 64.43 31.96 -60.29
N GLN A 779 63.62 32.97 -60.63
CA GLN A 779 63.82 33.78 -61.82
C GLN A 779 65.14 34.58 -61.74
N LYS A 780 65.35 35.34 -60.65
CA LYS A 780 66.57 36.15 -60.47
C LYS A 780 67.83 35.29 -60.43
N PHE A 781 67.78 34.09 -59.87
CA PHE A 781 68.91 33.14 -59.88
C PHE A 781 69.22 32.63 -61.28
N ALA A 782 68.20 32.34 -62.09
CA ALA A 782 68.39 31.94 -63.48
C ALA A 782 69.05 33.06 -64.31
N GLU A 783 68.60 34.32 -64.13
CA GLU A 783 69.15 35.50 -64.81
C GLU A 783 70.62 35.78 -64.41
N ALA A 784 70.97 35.54 -63.14
CA ALA A 784 72.32 35.73 -62.61
C ALA A 784 73.27 34.53 -62.84
N GLY A 785 72.81 33.46 -63.49
CA GLY A 785 73.62 32.25 -63.73
C GLY A 785 73.96 31.46 -62.45
N ILE A 786 73.18 31.62 -61.38
CA ILE A 786 73.37 30.92 -60.11
C ILE A 786 72.76 29.52 -60.22
N ALA A 787 73.63 28.51 -60.30
CA ALA A 787 73.20 27.11 -60.33
C ALA A 787 72.73 26.65 -58.94
N LEU A 788 71.55 26.04 -58.87
CA LEU A 788 71.02 25.44 -57.63
C LEU A 788 71.50 24.00 -57.40
N SER A 789 72.18 23.41 -58.39
CA SER A 789 72.73 22.05 -58.33
C SER A 789 74.10 21.99 -59.01
N SER A 790 75.01 21.18 -58.46
CA SER A 790 76.31 20.91 -59.07
C SER A 790 76.19 19.83 -60.14
N PRO A 791 76.93 19.92 -61.26
CA PRO A 791 77.15 18.78 -62.15
C PRO A 791 77.83 17.63 -61.39
N THR A 792 77.43 16.39 -61.66
CA THR A 792 78.09 15.20 -61.10
C THR A 792 79.40 14.95 -61.84
N ASP A 793 80.53 14.92 -61.12
CA ASP A 793 81.84 14.58 -61.69
C ASP A 793 82.01 13.06 -61.73
N ILE A 794 82.26 12.50 -62.92
CA ILE A 794 82.41 11.04 -63.13
C ILE A 794 83.85 10.75 -63.53
N HIS A 795 84.65 10.26 -62.58
CA HIS A 795 86.01 9.76 -62.86
C HIS A 795 85.97 8.30 -63.34
N LEU A 796 86.09 8.10 -64.65
CA LEU A 796 86.29 6.77 -65.24
C LEU A 796 87.76 6.36 -65.13
N VAL A 797 88.08 5.49 -64.16
CA VAL A 797 89.42 4.88 -64.04
C VAL A 797 89.45 3.60 -64.87
N ARG A 798 90.39 3.50 -65.80
CA ARG A 798 90.63 2.29 -66.61
C ARG A 798 91.51 1.33 -65.82
N ASP A 799 91.09 0.07 -65.69
CA ASP A 799 91.82 -0.96 -64.94
C ASP A 799 93.23 -1.17 -65.56
N PRO A 800 94.33 -1.22 -64.76
CA PRO A 800 95.68 -1.41 -65.30
C PRO A 800 95.85 -2.80 -65.92
N ALA A 801 96.39 -2.86 -67.14
CA ALA A 801 96.69 -4.11 -67.82
C ALA A 801 97.70 -4.95 -67.02
N ALA A 802 97.36 -6.23 -66.80
CA ALA A 802 98.17 -7.19 -66.06
C ALA A 802 99.57 -7.36 -66.70
N LYS A 803 100.63 -7.29 -65.88
CA LYS A 803 102.00 -7.62 -66.31
C LYS A 803 102.10 -9.13 -66.57
N PRO A 804 102.67 -9.60 -67.70
CA PRO A 804 103.06 -11.00 -67.88
C PRO A 804 104.23 -11.36 -66.94
N ASP A 805 104.19 -12.59 -66.43
CA ASP A 805 105.06 -13.21 -65.41
C ASP A 805 106.51 -13.44 -65.93
N PRO A 806 107.58 -13.26 -65.12
CA PRO A 806 108.98 -13.34 -65.59
C PRO A 806 109.58 -14.75 -65.81
N ASP A 807 108.83 -15.85 -65.65
CA ASP A 807 109.32 -17.24 -65.85
C ASP A 807 108.48 -18.04 -66.88
N ALA A 808 108.14 -17.44 -68.03
CA ALA A 808 107.55 -18.13 -69.19
C ALA A 808 108.30 -17.87 -70.49
#